data_AF-A0A497SSZ0-F1
#
_entry.id   AF-A0A497SSZ0-F1
#
_cell.length_a   1.000
_cell.length_b   1.000
_cell.length_c   1.000
_cell.angle_alpha   90.00
_cell.angle_beta   90.00
_cell.angle_gamma   90.00
#
_symmetry.space_group_name_H-M   'P 1'
#
loop_
_entity.id
_entity.type
_entity.pdbx_description
1 polymer ?
#
loop_
_entity_poly.entity_id
_entity_poly.type
_entity_poly.pdbx_seq_one_letter_code
_entity_poly.pdbx_strand_id
1 'polypeptide(L)'
;MDKIMFYPLYADYEILNKKPIIKIFGRNEKGEKIVFEDKNFEPYFYAIPEQDKIEEIKKRIENLVVKHNEEKIKIKRVEIVERIEINKKLKVLKIFCYLPRDVSLLKEEVRHTKGVLHKREYDIPFAKRYCIDKQISFLSPYKIENNELKKQEGKLYNPNVAAFDIEIYKPSFDAKENKIICIGIYSRDKKIVFTWKPSNLKEAVVLKDEKEMIKKFFESIDEFDILLSYNGDNFDLPFLKIRAEELKLQHPVVLSRRGANFKNCLHVDLYNIVSKHLSAEIKTKSFKLDEVAKFFIGEGKDELKLYENNLGKDIWDSGDIKKIDEILNYNLQDCKITYLVGEKVLPLEYRFSNLIGLDLYDVTRSGFSQLVENYLIKESVRKGILINNKPTDKELEKRREQTYIGGYVHEPKPGIYEGIHVLDFKSLYPSILVSHNISPDTLDENGELEVKINGKVNKFTQKRKGFIVDIVDNLIKKRMEIKKKQGKGVNEKALKLLANSTYGYLGFFAARWYCLECAESITALGRKYIKETIEKAEKSGFKVVYGDSLDYSRRIIVKDNEGKIKIIKIGELAELNWNNYKTLTFDLKTQKVNFSKIKRVIRKPYDYKEKGKLVKITTTRGQTIVTPQHSLYKYENGKIILTDSSKLKEGDFLISLSKIPANQKFKVNSIIDIAKLNYRSELYGYKDNLVISKEGICPYCKKRYKWLREHVYSKHKDKKISIDKIKDEYKYIGFKYGRTGRIPRFWKIDEDLAWIIGYYCGDGSATIGRKSMLSFGSSNKKYIIKVKKFFDRILNKNLKIIESIDKRTGNKMYYYRVQNKTLVALFVEGFGMGKGCNNKKVPDIILNGDEKLKKSFLKGYFDSDGSNEKDWGRGYKSNYFRFTTNSKDLAIGVHLLLKSINFGKNSFGRKINTVAWGYRKDKPKISNLRLTASKNKKYEFEDFSLAKVNKIELVKPTKNFVYDIEVEKYHNFADAEGLVLVHNTDSTMLVGEKEKVKKFLEEINKELPKIMELEYEGFYKRGIFVGGAERGTKKRYALIDEKGNIEIKGFEFVRGDWSDIAKETQEKVLEFVLNNKKEEAIQFVKEIIKKIKKGNIEKEKLIISRQLTKKLKEYGTIAPHVKVARDLEKTGIKINRGTIIQYIITKDGKTISEKAKWYEEAKNYDADYYINNQVIPAALRILRVLGYSKNDLYVGQSSLIGF
;
A
#
# COMPACT_ATOMS: atom_id res chain seq x y z
N MET A 1 5.24 -47.26 -41.33
CA MET A 1 4.90 -46.84 -39.96
C MET A 1 3.58 -46.10 -40.03
N ASP A 2 2.63 -46.54 -39.22
CA ASP A 2 1.25 -46.07 -39.28
C ASP A 2 1.09 -44.67 -38.70
N LYS A 3 -0.03 -44.03 -39.07
CA LYS A 3 -0.37 -42.64 -38.74
C LYS A 3 -0.89 -42.52 -37.30
N ILE A 4 -0.04 -42.89 -36.33
CA ILE A 4 -0.38 -42.93 -34.91
C ILE A 4 -0.78 -41.53 -34.42
N MET A 5 -2.02 -41.42 -33.93
CA MET A 5 -2.49 -40.28 -33.16
C MET A 5 -1.85 -40.29 -31.76
N PHE A 6 -1.35 -39.13 -31.33
CA PHE A 6 -0.55 -39.00 -30.11
C PHE A 6 -0.93 -37.75 -29.32
N TYR A 7 -1.08 -37.90 -28.01
CA TYR A 7 -1.46 -36.86 -27.07
C TYR A 7 -0.36 -36.69 -26.02
N PRO A 8 0.50 -35.67 -26.12
CA PRO A 8 1.60 -35.47 -25.19
C PRO A 8 1.10 -35.01 -23.81
N LEU A 9 1.61 -35.64 -22.76
CA LEU A 9 1.32 -35.34 -21.35
C LEU A 9 2.46 -34.57 -20.67
N TYR A 10 3.70 -35.02 -20.86
CA TYR A 10 4.90 -34.38 -20.31
C TYR A 10 6.15 -34.66 -21.15
N ALA A 11 7.23 -33.93 -20.89
CA ALA A 11 8.51 -34.07 -21.60
C ALA A 11 9.68 -34.07 -20.62
N ASP A 12 10.62 -34.99 -20.83
CA ASP A 12 11.90 -35.05 -20.12
C ASP A 12 13.02 -35.41 -21.12
N TYR A 13 14.21 -35.73 -20.63
CA TYR A 13 15.32 -36.20 -21.45
C TYR A 13 16.22 -37.19 -20.68
N GLU A 14 16.90 -38.05 -21.41
CA GLU A 14 17.98 -38.89 -20.88
C GLU A 14 19.30 -38.61 -21.61
N ILE A 15 20.39 -39.18 -21.12
CA ILE A 15 21.70 -39.14 -21.78
C ILE A 15 22.15 -40.59 -22.01
N LEU A 16 22.15 -41.02 -23.26
CA LEU A 16 22.57 -42.36 -23.69
C LEU A 16 23.81 -42.23 -24.58
N ASN A 17 24.86 -42.99 -24.30
CA ASN A 17 26.11 -43.01 -25.09
C ASN A 17 26.68 -41.60 -25.38
N LYS A 18 26.73 -40.74 -24.34
CA LYS A 18 27.12 -39.32 -24.40
C LYS A 18 26.33 -38.46 -25.41
N LYS A 19 25.10 -38.86 -25.79
CA LYS A 19 24.14 -38.04 -26.56
C LYS A 19 22.86 -37.81 -25.73
N PRO A 20 22.25 -36.60 -25.77
CA PRO A 20 20.97 -36.37 -25.14
C PRO A 20 19.83 -36.88 -26.03
N ILE A 21 18.80 -37.48 -25.42
CA ILE A 21 17.59 -37.93 -26.11
C ILE A 21 16.39 -37.27 -25.43
N ILE A 22 15.60 -36.50 -26.19
CA ILE A 22 14.33 -35.96 -25.72
C ILE A 22 13.29 -37.08 -25.67
N LYS A 23 12.52 -37.16 -24.59
CA LYS A 23 11.38 -38.09 -24.45
C LYS A 23 10.11 -37.32 -24.14
N ILE A 24 9.13 -37.41 -25.02
CA ILE A 24 7.77 -36.91 -24.78
C ILE A 24 6.88 -38.10 -24.47
N PHE A 25 6.37 -38.13 -23.25
CA PHE A 25 5.48 -39.15 -22.74
C PHE A 25 4.03 -38.75 -23.01
N GLY A 26 3.22 -39.69 -23.49
CA GLY A 26 1.86 -39.43 -23.90
C GLY A 26 1.03 -40.68 -24.06
N ARG A 27 -0.08 -40.53 -24.79
CA ARG A 27 -1.09 -41.57 -25.04
C ARG A 27 -1.51 -41.55 -26.50
N ASN A 28 -2.01 -42.67 -27.03
CA ASN A 28 -2.74 -42.66 -28.29
C ASN A 28 -4.27 -42.52 -28.07
N GLU A 29 -5.03 -42.61 -29.15
CA GLU A 29 -6.50 -42.55 -29.14
C GLU A 29 -7.19 -43.69 -28.37
N LYS A 30 -6.49 -44.81 -28.12
CA LYS A 30 -6.96 -45.91 -27.27
C LYS A 30 -6.58 -45.77 -25.79
N GLY A 31 -5.77 -44.76 -25.44
CA GLY A 31 -5.19 -44.62 -24.09
C GLY A 31 -3.95 -45.48 -23.83
N GLU A 32 -3.34 -46.09 -24.85
CA GLU A 32 -2.12 -46.88 -24.70
C GLU A 32 -0.91 -45.95 -24.47
N LYS A 33 0.05 -46.35 -23.61
CA LYS A 33 1.25 -45.52 -23.31
C LYS A 33 2.15 -45.42 -24.54
N ILE A 34 2.49 -44.20 -24.95
CA ILE A 34 3.48 -43.95 -26.00
C ILE A 34 4.57 -42.99 -25.50
N VAL A 35 5.82 -43.28 -25.86
CA VAL A 35 6.96 -42.38 -25.69
C VAL A 35 7.49 -42.02 -27.09
N PHE A 36 7.43 -40.74 -27.43
CA PHE A 36 8.06 -40.20 -28.64
C PHE A 36 9.50 -39.77 -28.29
N GLU A 37 10.48 -40.27 -29.05
CA GLU A 37 11.91 -39.95 -28.86
C GLU A 37 12.45 -39.06 -29.98
N ASP A 38 13.10 -37.95 -29.64
CA ASP A 38 13.92 -37.16 -30.59
C ASP A 38 15.40 -37.24 -30.17
N LYS A 39 16.21 -37.82 -31.06
CA LYS A 39 17.65 -38.09 -30.89
C LYS A 39 18.53 -37.07 -31.62
N ASN A 40 17.91 -36.12 -32.32
CA ASN A 40 18.55 -35.12 -33.18
C ASN A 40 18.52 -33.72 -32.56
N PHE A 41 17.72 -33.49 -31.52
CA PHE A 41 17.67 -32.19 -30.86
C PHE A 41 18.96 -31.87 -30.08
N GLU A 42 19.56 -30.72 -30.39
CA GLU A 42 20.85 -30.30 -29.84
C GLU A 42 20.68 -29.24 -28.74
N PRO A 43 21.39 -29.33 -27.60
CA PRO A 43 21.40 -28.26 -26.61
C PRO A 43 22.11 -27.02 -27.16
N TYR A 44 21.52 -25.84 -27.01
CA TYR A 44 22.12 -24.58 -27.47
C TYR A 44 21.78 -23.38 -26.58
N PHE A 45 22.54 -22.30 -26.76
CA PHE A 45 22.25 -20.96 -26.26
C PHE A 45 22.71 -19.91 -27.28
N TYR A 46 22.53 -18.61 -27.00
CA TYR A 46 22.95 -17.55 -27.94
C TYR A 46 23.97 -16.59 -27.32
N ALA A 47 24.85 -16.05 -28.17
CA ALA A 47 25.71 -14.91 -27.90
C ALA A 47 25.42 -13.76 -28.88
N ILE A 48 25.42 -12.52 -28.37
CA ILE A 48 25.26 -11.29 -29.16
C ILE A 48 26.67 -10.70 -29.36
N PRO A 49 27.21 -10.71 -30.59
CA PRO A 49 28.54 -10.20 -30.91
C PRO A 49 28.52 -8.72 -31.34
N GLU A 50 29.69 -8.09 -31.32
CA GLU A 50 30.00 -6.94 -32.18
C GLU A 50 29.68 -7.31 -33.65
N GLN A 51 28.76 -6.60 -34.28
CA GLN A 51 28.16 -7.00 -35.57
C GLN A 51 29.15 -6.92 -36.75
N ASP A 52 30.11 -6.01 -36.64
CA ASP A 52 31.21 -5.77 -37.58
C ASP A 52 32.29 -6.87 -37.56
N LYS A 53 32.39 -7.65 -36.46
CA LYS A 53 33.41 -8.70 -36.28
C LYS A 53 32.83 -10.10 -36.10
N ILE A 54 31.58 -10.31 -36.50
CA ILE A 54 30.82 -11.54 -36.17
C ILE A 54 31.54 -12.83 -36.61
N GLU A 55 32.19 -12.86 -37.77
CA GLU A 55 32.93 -14.04 -38.27
C GLU A 55 34.23 -14.30 -37.48
N GLU A 56 34.92 -13.24 -37.06
CA GLU A 56 36.13 -13.34 -36.22
C GLU A 56 35.75 -13.89 -34.84
N ILE A 57 34.66 -13.39 -34.26
CA ILE A 57 34.12 -13.81 -32.97
C ILE A 57 33.58 -15.24 -33.04
N LYS A 58 32.90 -15.62 -34.14
CA LYS A 58 32.49 -16.99 -34.43
C LYS A 58 33.69 -17.95 -34.37
N LYS A 59 34.76 -17.64 -35.12
CA LYS A 59 36.00 -18.44 -35.15
C LYS A 59 36.68 -18.53 -33.77
N ARG A 60 36.69 -17.45 -32.97
CA ARG A 60 37.18 -17.49 -31.58
C ARG A 60 36.37 -18.47 -30.72
N ILE A 61 35.04 -18.39 -30.80
CA ILE A 61 34.12 -19.22 -30.01
C ILE A 61 34.22 -20.70 -30.40
N GLU A 62 34.29 -21.02 -31.70
CA GLU A 62 34.40 -22.41 -32.17
C GLU A 62 35.67 -23.14 -31.70
N ASN A 63 36.72 -22.38 -31.35
CA ASN A 63 37.97 -22.92 -30.81
C ASN A 63 38.03 -22.99 -29.27
N LEU A 64 36.95 -22.63 -28.55
CA LEU A 64 36.92 -22.69 -27.08
C LEU A 64 36.96 -24.13 -26.56
N VAL A 65 37.86 -24.37 -25.60
CA VAL A 65 37.99 -25.62 -24.84
C VAL A 65 38.05 -25.30 -23.35
N VAL A 66 37.18 -25.91 -22.55
CA VAL A 66 37.10 -25.71 -21.10
C VAL A 66 37.39 -27.04 -20.38
N LYS A 67 38.34 -27.06 -19.43
CA LYS A 67 38.63 -28.23 -18.60
C LYS A 67 37.67 -28.24 -17.39
N HIS A 68 36.90 -29.30 -17.23
CA HIS A 68 36.01 -29.48 -16.06
C HIS A 68 36.03 -30.95 -15.63
N ASN A 69 36.42 -31.22 -14.39
CA ASN A 69 36.63 -32.57 -13.85
C ASN A 69 37.42 -33.46 -14.83
N GLU A 70 38.55 -32.91 -15.28
CA GLU A 70 39.49 -33.49 -16.24
C GLU A 70 39.00 -33.67 -17.69
N GLU A 71 37.70 -33.80 -17.94
CA GLU A 71 37.12 -33.77 -19.29
C GLU A 71 37.39 -32.41 -19.98
N LYS A 72 37.82 -32.47 -21.26
CA LYS A 72 37.94 -31.30 -22.15
C LYS A 72 36.61 -31.06 -22.87
N ILE A 73 35.82 -30.12 -22.36
CA ILE A 73 34.53 -29.74 -22.95
C ILE A 73 34.78 -28.76 -24.11
N LYS A 74 34.16 -29.03 -25.26
CA LYS A 74 34.24 -28.22 -26.48
C LYS A 74 32.87 -27.73 -26.92
N ILE A 75 32.83 -26.64 -27.67
CA ILE A 75 31.65 -26.27 -28.46
C ILE A 75 31.49 -27.26 -29.63
N LYS A 76 30.26 -27.58 -30.01
CA LYS A 76 29.95 -28.55 -31.08
C LYS A 76 29.98 -27.90 -32.46
N ARG A 77 29.34 -26.73 -32.59
CA ARG A 77 29.24 -25.90 -33.81
C ARG A 77 28.62 -24.55 -33.47
N VAL A 78 28.83 -23.54 -34.31
CA VAL A 78 28.19 -22.22 -34.17
C VAL A 78 27.52 -21.80 -35.49
N GLU A 79 26.26 -21.38 -35.42
CA GLU A 79 25.53 -20.79 -36.54
C GLU A 79 25.40 -19.27 -36.36
N ILE A 80 25.45 -18.50 -37.46
CA ILE A 80 24.98 -17.11 -37.47
C ILE A 80 23.50 -17.11 -37.88
N VAL A 81 22.63 -16.54 -37.04
CA VAL A 81 21.20 -16.46 -37.31
C VAL A 81 20.65 -15.07 -37.01
N GLU A 82 19.63 -14.63 -37.74
CA GLU A 82 18.93 -13.38 -37.42
C GLU A 82 17.96 -13.58 -36.24
N ARG A 83 17.95 -12.64 -35.29
CA ARG A 83 16.97 -12.57 -34.18
C ARG A 83 16.59 -11.12 -33.89
N ILE A 84 15.52 -10.93 -33.12
CA ILE A 84 15.05 -9.62 -32.67
C ILE A 84 15.41 -9.40 -31.19
N GLU A 85 16.12 -8.31 -30.90
CA GLU A 85 16.46 -7.83 -29.55
C GLU A 85 15.97 -6.38 -29.42
N ILE A 86 14.99 -6.11 -28.53
CA ILE A 86 14.39 -4.78 -28.33
C ILE A 86 13.99 -4.10 -29.66
N ASN A 87 13.20 -4.81 -30.48
CA ASN A 87 12.76 -4.39 -31.82
C ASN A 87 13.86 -4.10 -32.86
N LYS A 88 15.13 -4.44 -32.59
CA LYS A 88 16.21 -4.43 -33.58
C LYS A 88 16.47 -5.84 -34.09
N LYS A 89 16.49 -6.03 -35.41
CA LYS A 89 17.06 -7.23 -36.05
C LYS A 89 18.58 -7.21 -35.88
N LEU A 90 19.15 -8.32 -35.41
CA LEU A 90 20.59 -8.50 -35.21
C LEU A 90 21.01 -9.89 -35.71
N LYS A 91 22.25 -9.98 -36.21
CA LYS A 91 22.90 -11.29 -36.42
C LYS A 91 23.49 -11.75 -35.09
N VAL A 92 23.13 -12.95 -34.64
CA VAL A 92 23.60 -13.52 -33.37
C VAL A 92 24.16 -14.92 -33.56
N LEU A 93 25.05 -15.31 -32.66
CA LEU A 93 25.73 -16.61 -32.70
C LEU A 93 24.91 -17.61 -31.88
N LYS A 94 24.31 -18.59 -32.56
CA LYS A 94 23.66 -19.75 -31.93
C LYS A 94 24.72 -20.82 -31.70
N ILE A 95 24.98 -21.12 -30.43
CA ILE A 95 26.10 -21.94 -29.99
C ILE A 95 25.56 -23.27 -29.52
N PHE A 96 25.97 -24.35 -30.19
CA PHE A 96 25.51 -25.71 -29.90
C PHE A 96 26.53 -26.47 -29.05
N CYS A 97 26.01 -27.29 -28.15
CA CYS A 97 26.78 -28.11 -27.21
C CYS A 97 26.57 -29.61 -27.49
N TYR A 98 27.40 -30.46 -26.87
CA TYR A 98 27.21 -31.91 -26.94
C TYR A 98 26.14 -32.37 -25.94
N LEU A 99 26.20 -31.89 -24.70
CA LEU A 99 25.28 -32.24 -23.62
C LEU A 99 24.62 -31.01 -22.97
N PRO A 100 23.40 -31.15 -22.39
CA PRO A 100 22.72 -30.05 -21.69
C PRO A 100 23.51 -29.42 -20.55
N ARG A 101 24.36 -30.21 -19.86
CA ARG A 101 25.24 -29.72 -18.79
C ARG A 101 26.27 -28.71 -19.31
N ASP A 102 26.76 -28.89 -20.55
CA ASP A 102 27.87 -28.12 -21.11
C ASP A 102 27.46 -26.65 -21.34
N VAL A 103 26.17 -26.39 -21.61
CA VAL A 103 25.59 -25.04 -21.69
C VAL A 103 25.87 -24.23 -20.41
N SER A 104 25.81 -24.89 -19.24
CA SER A 104 26.09 -24.22 -17.96
C SER A 104 27.58 -24.00 -17.69
N LEU A 105 28.46 -24.71 -18.39
CA LEU A 105 29.91 -24.67 -18.22
C LEU A 105 30.59 -23.74 -19.25
N LEU A 106 30.08 -23.69 -20.48
CA LEU A 106 30.63 -22.90 -21.60
C LEU A 106 30.16 -21.43 -21.61
N LYS A 107 29.00 -21.12 -21.03
CA LYS A 107 28.35 -19.79 -21.09
C LYS A 107 29.19 -18.63 -20.51
N GLU A 108 30.07 -18.87 -19.55
CA GLU A 108 30.89 -17.80 -18.96
C GLU A 108 32.06 -17.50 -19.89
N GLU A 109 32.80 -18.50 -20.35
CA GLU A 109 33.92 -18.34 -21.28
C GLU A 109 33.50 -17.79 -22.66
N VAL A 110 32.33 -18.20 -23.15
CA VAL A 110 31.70 -17.55 -24.31
C VAL A 110 31.42 -16.07 -24.05
N ARG A 111 31.03 -15.67 -22.84
CA ARG A 111 30.85 -14.24 -22.52
C ARG A 111 32.19 -13.52 -22.25
N HIS A 112 33.23 -14.21 -21.83
CA HIS A 112 34.57 -13.63 -21.65
C HIS A 112 35.32 -13.46 -22.99
N THR A 113 34.89 -14.15 -24.05
CA THR A 113 35.46 -14.03 -25.39
C THR A 113 35.35 -12.59 -25.93
N LYS A 114 36.49 -12.02 -26.35
CA LYS A 114 36.59 -10.65 -26.88
C LYS A 114 35.64 -10.46 -28.08
N GLY A 115 34.78 -9.45 -27.98
CA GLY A 115 33.73 -9.14 -28.96
C GLY A 115 32.32 -9.62 -28.58
N VAL A 116 32.15 -10.42 -27.53
CA VAL A 116 30.83 -10.87 -27.07
C VAL A 116 30.21 -9.88 -26.08
N LEU A 117 29.19 -9.15 -26.55
CA LEU A 117 28.49 -8.13 -25.76
C LEU A 117 27.63 -8.77 -24.67
N HIS A 118 26.86 -9.80 -25.01
CA HIS A 118 25.95 -10.50 -24.09
C HIS A 118 25.77 -11.97 -24.45
N LYS A 119 25.36 -12.77 -23.46
CA LYS A 119 24.75 -14.09 -23.65
C LYS A 119 23.22 -14.03 -23.45
N ARG A 120 22.49 -14.96 -24.06
CA ARG A 120 21.03 -15.13 -23.96
C ARG A 120 20.65 -16.61 -23.85
N GLU A 121 19.50 -16.89 -23.24
CA GLU A 121 18.77 -18.18 -23.26
C GLU A 121 19.46 -19.41 -22.61
N TYR A 122 20.62 -19.23 -21.97
CA TYR A 122 21.41 -20.31 -21.33
C TYR A 122 20.79 -20.94 -20.07
N ASP A 123 19.64 -20.45 -19.61
CA ASP A 123 18.97 -20.85 -18.36
C ASP A 123 17.61 -21.53 -18.57
N ILE A 124 17.37 -22.06 -19.78
CA ILE A 124 16.16 -22.79 -20.17
C ILE A 124 16.46 -24.31 -20.10
N PRO A 125 15.75 -25.10 -19.26
CA PRO A 125 15.96 -26.54 -19.18
C PRO A 125 15.70 -27.26 -20.51
N PHE A 126 16.51 -28.28 -20.83
CA PHE A 126 16.59 -28.87 -22.17
C PHE A 126 15.28 -29.47 -22.71
N ALA A 127 14.54 -30.26 -21.93
CA ALA A 127 13.23 -30.76 -22.34
C ALA A 127 12.22 -29.62 -22.59
N LYS A 128 12.34 -28.51 -21.85
CA LYS A 128 11.47 -27.32 -22.01
C LYS A 128 11.88 -26.51 -23.23
N ARG A 129 13.18 -26.40 -23.52
CA ARG A 129 13.73 -25.85 -24.78
C ARG A 129 13.12 -26.56 -25.99
N TYR A 130 13.01 -27.89 -25.96
CA TYR A 130 12.34 -28.66 -27.00
C TYR A 130 10.87 -28.28 -27.15
N CYS A 131 10.11 -28.27 -26.04
CA CYS A 131 8.70 -27.92 -26.06
C CYS A 131 8.43 -26.49 -26.56
N ILE A 132 9.34 -25.56 -26.25
CA ILE A 132 9.30 -24.18 -26.73
C ILE A 132 9.61 -24.12 -28.24
N ASP A 133 10.63 -24.82 -28.71
CA ASP A 133 11.08 -24.77 -30.11
C ASP A 133 10.07 -25.45 -31.06
N LYS A 134 9.62 -26.65 -30.72
CA LYS A 134 8.57 -27.39 -31.47
C LYS A 134 7.16 -26.90 -31.13
N GLN A 135 7.02 -25.79 -30.37
CA GLN A 135 5.76 -25.13 -30.00
C GLN A 135 4.70 -26.08 -29.39
N ILE A 136 5.14 -27.06 -28.62
CA ILE A 136 4.32 -28.12 -28.03
C ILE A 136 3.18 -27.52 -27.19
N SER A 137 2.00 -28.14 -27.34
CA SER A 137 0.76 -27.82 -26.67
C SER A 137 0.23 -29.12 -26.08
N PHE A 138 0.58 -29.41 -24.82
CA PHE A 138 0.18 -30.62 -24.12
C PHE A 138 -1.33 -30.84 -24.16
N LEU A 139 -1.76 -32.10 -24.14
CA LEU A 139 -3.13 -32.57 -24.33
C LEU A 139 -3.75 -32.32 -25.73
N SER A 140 -3.14 -31.56 -26.65
CA SER A 140 -3.63 -31.49 -28.04
C SER A 140 -3.39 -32.81 -28.80
N PRO A 141 -4.21 -33.14 -29.80
CA PRO A 141 -3.87 -34.18 -30.76
C PRO A 141 -2.67 -33.77 -31.60
N TYR A 142 -1.72 -34.69 -31.70
CA TYR A 142 -0.65 -34.72 -32.68
C TYR A 142 -0.75 -36.01 -33.48
N LYS A 143 -0.01 -36.06 -34.58
CA LYS A 143 0.13 -37.22 -35.43
C LYS A 143 1.62 -37.46 -35.63
N ILE A 144 2.08 -38.68 -35.37
CA ILE A 144 3.47 -39.08 -35.58
C ILE A 144 3.63 -39.39 -37.08
N GLU A 145 4.39 -38.56 -37.79
CA GLU A 145 4.72 -38.78 -39.20
C GLU A 145 6.21 -38.47 -39.41
N ASN A 146 6.96 -39.39 -40.02
CA ASN A 146 8.39 -39.25 -40.33
C ASN A 146 9.27 -38.84 -39.12
N ASN A 147 8.99 -39.40 -37.94
CA ASN A 147 9.62 -39.03 -36.66
C ASN A 147 9.42 -37.55 -36.24
N GLU A 148 8.35 -36.90 -36.71
CA GLU A 148 7.92 -35.58 -36.25
C GLU A 148 6.51 -35.58 -35.66
N LEU A 149 6.26 -34.66 -34.72
CA LEU A 149 4.96 -34.42 -34.10
C LEU A 149 4.19 -33.32 -34.84
N LYS A 150 3.30 -33.70 -35.76
CA LYS A 150 2.44 -32.75 -36.48
C LYS A 150 1.15 -32.50 -35.71
N LYS A 151 0.96 -31.29 -35.19
CA LYS A 151 -0.26 -30.91 -34.44
C LYS A 151 -1.50 -31.00 -35.34
N GLN A 152 -2.58 -31.57 -34.82
CA GLN A 152 -3.88 -31.64 -35.47
C GLN A 152 -4.88 -30.69 -34.79
N GLU A 153 -6.02 -30.42 -35.44
CA GLU A 153 -7.19 -29.86 -34.75
C GLU A 153 -8.01 -30.98 -34.09
N GLY A 154 -8.72 -30.66 -33.00
CA GLY A 154 -9.56 -31.62 -32.29
C GLY A 154 -9.79 -31.27 -30.82
N LYS A 155 -10.49 -32.17 -30.10
CA LYS A 155 -10.65 -32.09 -28.65
C LYS A 155 -9.31 -32.34 -27.95
N LEU A 156 -9.13 -31.79 -26.76
CA LEU A 156 -8.01 -32.18 -25.91
C LEU A 156 -8.24 -33.60 -25.40
N TYR A 157 -7.16 -34.35 -25.22
CA TYR A 157 -7.15 -35.60 -24.47
C TYR A 157 -7.66 -35.37 -23.05
N ASN A 158 -8.41 -36.34 -22.52
CA ASN A 158 -8.84 -36.39 -21.14
C ASN A 158 -8.03 -37.46 -20.41
N PRO A 159 -7.05 -37.10 -19.56
CA PRO A 159 -6.18 -38.05 -18.90
C PRO A 159 -6.94 -39.06 -18.03
N ASN A 160 -6.38 -40.27 -17.89
CA ASN A 160 -6.77 -41.19 -16.83
C ASN A 160 -6.25 -40.64 -15.48
N VAL A 161 -7.17 -40.38 -14.55
CA VAL A 161 -6.90 -39.70 -13.27
C VAL A 161 -7.31 -40.60 -12.12
N ALA A 162 -6.45 -40.70 -11.11
CA ALA A 162 -6.83 -41.15 -9.78
C ALA A 162 -6.31 -40.19 -8.70
N ALA A 163 -6.88 -40.27 -7.52
CA ALA A 163 -6.32 -39.71 -6.30
C ALA A 163 -5.81 -40.83 -5.39
N PHE A 164 -4.83 -40.50 -4.54
CA PHE A 164 -4.30 -41.38 -3.49
C PHE A 164 -4.04 -40.55 -2.23
N ASP A 165 -3.95 -41.22 -1.09
CA ASP A 165 -3.69 -40.65 0.24
C ASP A 165 -3.10 -41.74 1.16
N ILE A 166 -2.31 -41.36 2.17
CA ILE A 166 -1.66 -42.31 3.11
C ILE A 166 -2.00 -42.01 4.57
N GLU A 167 -2.27 -43.06 5.36
CA GLU A 167 -2.39 -42.96 6.81
C GLU A 167 -1.17 -43.54 7.53
N ILE A 168 -0.80 -42.95 8.67
CA ILE A 168 0.44 -43.27 9.40
C ILE A 168 0.16 -43.73 10.84
N TYR A 169 0.94 -44.69 11.34
CA TYR A 169 0.67 -45.45 12.56
C TYR A 169 0.63 -44.59 13.84
N LYS A 170 1.56 -43.64 14.00
CA LYS A 170 1.56 -42.64 15.10
C LYS A 170 1.39 -41.21 14.56
N PRO A 171 0.85 -40.24 15.33
CA PRO A 171 0.85 -38.81 15.01
C PRO A 171 2.27 -38.21 15.05
N SER A 172 3.15 -38.63 14.13
CA SER A 172 4.51 -38.10 13.98
C SER A 172 5.00 -38.22 12.53
N PHE A 173 5.46 -37.10 11.98
CA PHE A 173 6.03 -37.04 10.63
C PHE A 173 7.46 -37.60 10.51
N ASP A 174 7.99 -38.28 11.54
CA ASP A 174 9.24 -39.04 11.40
C ASP A 174 9.01 -40.37 10.68
N ALA A 175 9.12 -40.31 9.35
CA ALA A 175 9.03 -41.45 8.46
C ALA A 175 10.14 -42.50 8.64
N LYS A 176 11.17 -42.30 9.48
CA LYS A 176 12.15 -43.37 9.76
C LYS A 176 11.56 -44.46 10.65
N GLU A 177 10.89 -44.05 11.73
CA GLU A 177 10.28 -44.98 12.68
C GLU A 177 8.79 -45.23 12.44
N ASN A 178 8.08 -44.23 11.93
CA ASN A 178 6.63 -44.31 11.79
C ASN A 178 6.24 -45.04 10.50
N LYS A 179 5.40 -46.08 10.63
CA LYS A 179 4.93 -46.90 9.51
C LYS A 179 3.73 -46.26 8.83
N ILE A 180 3.58 -46.50 7.53
CA ILE A 180 2.30 -46.32 6.83
C ILE A 180 1.42 -47.52 7.20
N ILE A 181 0.14 -47.30 7.53
CA ILE A 181 -0.82 -48.35 7.89
C ILE A 181 -1.74 -48.73 6.73
N CYS A 182 -2.13 -47.76 5.90
CA CYS A 182 -2.83 -48.00 4.65
C CYS A 182 -2.50 -46.97 3.56
N ILE A 183 -2.77 -47.34 2.31
CA ILE A 183 -2.65 -46.46 1.13
C ILE A 183 -3.88 -46.65 0.25
N GLY A 184 -4.66 -45.60 0.06
CA GLY A 184 -5.88 -45.61 -0.75
C GLY A 184 -5.61 -45.19 -2.19
N ILE A 185 -6.42 -45.68 -3.13
CA ILE A 185 -6.55 -45.14 -4.48
C ILE A 185 -8.04 -45.05 -4.84
N TYR A 186 -8.44 -43.90 -5.38
CA TYR A 186 -9.76 -43.68 -5.95
C TYR A 186 -9.69 -43.05 -7.34
N SER A 187 -10.37 -43.67 -8.30
CA SER A 187 -10.73 -43.13 -9.61
C SER A 187 -12.21 -43.37 -9.88
N ARG A 188 -12.70 -43.00 -11.07
CA ARG A 188 -14.08 -43.28 -11.46
C ARG A 188 -14.45 -44.77 -11.43
N ASP A 189 -13.51 -45.62 -11.86
CA ASP A 189 -13.75 -47.04 -12.12
C ASP A 189 -13.02 -47.96 -11.13
N LYS A 190 -12.25 -47.40 -10.19
CA LYS A 190 -11.43 -48.15 -9.22
C LYS A 190 -11.45 -47.49 -7.83
N LYS A 191 -11.91 -48.24 -6.83
CA LYS A 191 -11.83 -47.90 -5.39
C LYS A 191 -11.09 -49.05 -4.70
N ILE A 192 -9.92 -48.78 -4.13
CA ILE A 192 -9.05 -49.80 -3.53
C ILE A 192 -8.22 -49.21 -2.39
N VAL A 193 -8.00 -49.96 -1.32
CA VAL A 193 -7.08 -49.59 -0.23
C VAL A 193 -6.14 -50.74 0.09
N PHE A 194 -4.84 -50.47 0.04
CA PHE A 194 -3.82 -51.43 0.45
C PHE A 194 -3.60 -51.31 1.96
N THR A 195 -3.52 -52.43 2.65
CA THR A 195 -3.35 -52.53 4.11
C THR A 195 -2.50 -53.74 4.47
N TRP A 196 -1.94 -53.79 5.68
CA TRP A 196 -1.26 -54.99 6.22
C TRP A 196 -1.86 -55.50 7.53
N LYS A 197 -3.13 -55.17 7.81
CA LYS A 197 -3.96 -55.86 8.81
C LYS A 197 -5.26 -56.39 8.19
N PRO A 198 -5.87 -57.45 8.78
CA PRO A 198 -7.15 -57.98 8.33
C PRO A 198 -8.24 -56.91 8.24
N SER A 199 -9.16 -57.10 7.29
CA SER A 199 -10.27 -56.19 6.96
C SER A 199 -11.43 -57.01 6.38
N ASN A 200 -12.67 -56.56 6.57
CA ASN A 200 -13.84 -57.14 5.89
C ASN A 200 -14.26 -56.35 4.63
N LEU A 201 -13.58 -55.25 4.30
CA LEU A 201 -13.97 -54.42 3.15
C LEU A 201 -13.62 -55.12 1.83
N LYS A 202 -14.59 -55.11 0.90
CA LYS A 202 -14.41 -55.64 -0.46
C LYS A 202 -13.31 -54.90 -1.23
N GLU A 203 -13.09 -53.63 -0.89
CA GLU A 203 -12.07 -52.77 -1.49
C GLU A 203 -10.70 -52.85 -0.80
N ALA A 204 -10.57 -53.58 0.32
CA ALA A 204 -9.30 -53.75 1.00
C ALA A 204 -8.47 -54.90 0.41
N VAL A 205 -7.23 -54.60 0.03
CA VAL A 205 -6.23 -55.60 -0.34
C VAL A 205 -5.26 -55.74 0.82
N VAL A 206 -5.51 -56.77 1.64
CA VAL A 206 -4.68 -57.15 2.79
C VAL A 206 -3.40 -57.82 2.28
N LEU A 207 -2.26 -57.28 2.69
CA LEU A 207 -0.92 -57.70 2.28
C LEU A 207 -0.09 -58.09 3.50
N LYS A 208 1.02 -58.81 3.26
CA LYS A 208 1.85 -59.41 4.31
C LYS A 208 2.42 -58.37 5.31
N ASP A 209 2.86 -57.24 4.80
CA ASP A 209 3.55 -56.20 5.56
C ASP A 209 3.55 -54.86 4.81
N GLU A 210 4.04 -53.81 5.48
CA GLU A 210 4.21 -52.46 4.93
C GLU A 210 5.03 -52.41 3.64
N LYS A 211 6.00 -53.31 3.46
CA LYS A 211 6.89 -53.31 2.29
C LYS A 211 6.16 -53.82 1.05
N GLU A 212 5.44 -54.93 1.17
CA GLU A 212 4.59 -55.42 0.07
C GLU A 212 3.41 -54.46 -0.20
N MET A 213 2.89 -53.77 0.83
CA MET A 213 1.89 -52.70 0.66
C MET A 213 2.39 -51.53 -0.20
N ILE A 214 3.54 -50.92 0.15
CA ILE A 214 4.11 -49.80 -0.60
C ILE A 214 4.52 -50.24 -2.02
N LYS A 215 5.02 -51.47 -2.17
CA LYS A 215 5.33 -52.08 -3.47
C LYS A 215 4.08 -52.21 -4.34
N LYS A 216 2.98 -52.77 -3.81
CA LYS A 216 1.72 -52.94 -4.56
C LYS A 216 1.10 -51.60 -4.96
N PHE A 217 1.23 -50.58 -4.12
CA PHE A 217 0.90 -49.20 -4.49
C PHE A 217 1.75 -48.73 -5.70
N PHE A 218 3.08 -48.83 -5.65
CA PHE A 218 3.95 -48.41 -6.76
C PHE A 218 3.74 -49.20 -8.06
N GLU A 219 3.33 -50.46 -7.99
CA GLU A 219 2.90 -51.25 -9.16
C GLU A 219 1.58 -50.73 -9.75
N SER A 220 0.62 -50.32 -8.91
CA SER A 220 -0.71 -49.90 -9.37
C SER A 220 -0.75 -48.51 -10.02
N ILE A 221 0.08 -47.55 -9.57
CA ILE A 221 0.07 -46.18 -10.12
C ILE A 221 0.45 -46.08 -11.61
N ASP A 222 0.99 -47.15 -12.20
CA ASP A 222 1.31 -47.23 -13.62
C ASP A 222 0.06 -47.28 -14.52
N GLU A 223 -1.14 -47.58 -14.01
CA GLU A 223 -2.37 -47.55 -14.82
C GLU A 223 -2.89 -46.12 -15.11
N PHE A 224 -2.41 -45.12 -14.37
CA PHE A 224 -2.88 -43.73 -14.46
C PHE A 224 -1.93 -42.82 -15.26
N ASP A 225 -2.48 -41.70 -15.72
CA ASP A 225 -1.72 -40.62 -16.36
C ASP A 225 -1.36 -39.54 -15.35
N ILE A 226 -2.29 -39.28 -14.43
CA ILE A 226 -2.19 -38.29 -13.36
C ILE A 226 -2.60 -38.95 -12.05
N LEU A 227 -1.77 -38.76 -11.02
CA LEU A 227 -2.08 -39.11 -9.64
C LEU A 227 -2.24 -37.83 -8.80
N LEU A 228 -3.38 -37.69 -8.14
CA LEU A 228 -3.72 -36.54 -7.30
C LEU A 228 -3.44 -36.82 -5.82
N SER A 229 -2.97 -35.81 -5.11
CA SER A 229 -2.95 -35.77 -3.65
C SER A 229 -3.48 -34.43 -3.15
N TYR A 230 -3.62 -34.31 -1.83
CA TYR A 230 -3.84 -33.04 -1.17
C TYR A 230 -2.70 -32.75 -0.18
N ASN A 231 -1.74 -31.90 -0.56
CA ASN A 231 -0.49 -31.59 0.16
C ASN A 231 0.64 -32.66 0.05
N GLY A 232 0.51 -33.64 -0.86
CA GLY A 232 1.52 -34.69 -1.07
C GLY A 232 2.87 -34.26 -1.62
N ASP A 233 3.06 -33.00 -2.05
CA ASP A 233 4.41 -32.45 -2.26
C ASP A 233 5.20 -32.31 -0.95
N ASN A 234 4.51 -32.15 0.19
CA ASN A 234 5.12 -31.86 1.50
C ASN A 234 5.00 -33.02 2.50
N PHE A 235 4.05 -33.93 2.29
CA PHE A 235 3.79 -35.08 3.17
C PHE A 235 3.99 -36.41 2.43
N ASP A 236 3.02 -36.82 1.62
CA ASP A 236 2.86 -38.19 1.12
C ASP A 236 4.07 -38.73 0.37
N LEU A 237 4.51 -38.08 -0.72
CA LEU A 237 5.65 -38.56 -1.51
C LEU A 237 6.97 -38.49 -0.73
N PRO A 238 7.29 -37.43 0.03
CA PRO A 238 8.41 -37.43 0.96
C PRO A 238 8.38 -38.59 1.97
N PHE A 239 7.21 -38.91 2.54
CA PHE A 239 7.06 -39.98 3.52
C PHE A 239 7.20 -41.37 2.87
N LEU A 240 6.45 -41.65 1.80
CA LEU A 240 6.56 -42.86 0.97
C LEU A 240 7.99 -43.13 0.50
N LYS A 241 8.72 -42.08 0.09
CA LYS A 241 10.13 -42.20 -0.30
C LYS A 241 10.98 -42.68 0.87
N ILE A 242 10.89 -42.05 2.04
CA ILE A 242 11.70 -42.43 3.21
C ILE A 242 11.34 -43.85 3.65
N ARG A 243 10.05 -44.22 3.69
CA ARG A 243 9.64 -45.62 3.97
C ARG A 243 10.25 -46.61 2.99
N ALA A 244 10.18 -46.35 1.69
CA ALA A 244 10.76 -47.22 0.68
C ALA A 244 12.30 -47.34 0.82
N GLU A 245 13.00 -46.25 1.14
CA GLU A 245 14.44 -46.27 1.39
C GLU A 245 14.82 -47.09 2.63
N GLU A 246 14.16 -46.88 3.78
CA GLU A 246 14.42 -47.64 5.01
C GLU A 246 14.03 -49.12 4.87
N LEU A 247 12.94 -49.43 4.16
CA LEU A 247 12.49 -50.79 3.88
C LEU A 247 13.29 -51.49 2.76
N LYS A 248 14.28 -50.81 2.16
CA LYS A 248 15.09 -51.31 1.03
C LYS A 248 14.21 -51.79 -0.14
N LEU A 249 13.36 -50.89 -0.63
CA LEU A 249 12.42 -51.08 -1.73
C LEU A 249 12.71 -50.07 -2.86
N GLN A 250 12.68 -50.52 -4.12
CA GLN A 250 12.80 -49.60 -5.26
C GLN A 250 11.53 -48.76 -5.40
N HIS A 251 11.67 -47.45 -5.61
CA HIS A 251 10.54 -46.52 -5.71
C HIS A 251 10.57 -45.65 -6.98
N PRO A 252 9.41 -45.29 -7.55
CA PRO A 252 9.31 -44.33 -8.64
C PRO A 252 9.34 -42.86 -8.16
N VAL A 253 9.31 -42.60 -6.85
CA VAL A 253 9.25 -41.23 -6.29
C VAL A 253 10.50 -40.40 -6.59
N VAL A 254 10.30 -39.17 -7.05
CA VAL A 254 11.32 -38.15 -7.35
C VAL A 254 11.01 -36.87 -6.58
N LEU A 255 11.91 -36.43 -5.70
CA LEU A 255 11.79 -35.15 -4.99
C LEU A 255 12.59 -34.06 -5.69
N SER A 256 12.00 -32.88 -5.88
CA SER A 256 12.66 -31.73 -6.51
C SER A 256 12.53 -30.46 -5.66
N ARG A 257 13.25 -29.39 -6.04
CA ARG A 257 13.11 -28.06 -5.42
C ARG A 257 11.75 -27.38 -5.69
N ARG A 258 10.87 -27.99 -6.50
CA ARG A 258 9.53 -27.48 -6.85
C ARG A 258 8.37 -28.24 -6.18
N GLY A 259 8.61 -29.46 -5.68
CA GLY A 259 7.59 -30.42 -5.24
C GLY A 259 8.04 -31.85 -5.55
N ALA A 260 7.15 -32.83 -5.39
CA ALA A 260 7.42 -34.25 -5.57
C ALA A 260 6.68 -34.82 -6.80
N ASN A 261 7.25 -35.83 -7.46
CA ASN A 261 6.66 -36.50 -8.64
C ASN A 261 6.92 -38.01 -8.63
N PHE A 262 6.30 -38.75 -9.55
CA PHE A 262 6.71 -40.11 -9.91
C PHE A 262 7.43 -40.11 -11.27
N LYS A 263 8.20 -41.16 -11.59
CA LYS A 263 8.88 -41.31 -12.90
C LYS A 263 7.92 -41.69 -14.05
N ASN A 264 6.86 -42.42 -13.71
CA ASN A 264 5.96 -43.15 -14.61
C ASN A 264 4.54 -42.57 -14.70
N CYS A 265 4.19 -41.63 -13.81
CA CYS A 265 2.88 -40.99 -13.69
C CYS A 265 3.03 -39.53 -13.21
N LEU A 266 2.16 -38.60 -13.63
CA LEU A 266 2.23 -37.19 -13.24
C LEU A 266 1.56 -36.94 -11.89
N HIS A 267 2.34 -36.55 -10.88
CA HIS A 267 1.79 -36.12 -9.60
C HIS A 267 1.28 -34.68 -9.65
N VAL A 268 -0.01 -34.48 -9.38
CA VAL A 268 -0.64 -33.15 -9.24
C VAL A 268 -1.21 -33.00 -7.83
N ASP A 269 -0.47 -32.28 -6.99
CA ASP A 269 -0.93 -31.90 -5.65
C ASP A 269 -1.95 -30.75 -5.75
N LEU A 270 -3.20 -31.04 -5.41
CA LEU A 270 -4.31 -30.09 -5.48
C LEU A 270 -4.15 -28.90 -4.53
N TYR A 271 -3.40 -29.05 -3.43
CA TYR A 271 -3.13 -27.95 -2.51
C TYR A 271 -2.35 -26.81 -3.21
N ASN A 272 -1.48 -27.14 -4.18
CA ASN A 272 -0.80 -26.12 -4.98
C ASN A 272 -1.80 -25.33 -5.85
N ILE A 273 -2.76 -25.99 -6.50
CA ILE A 273 -3.80 -25.34 -7.33
C ILE A 273 -4.68 -24.43 -6.46
N VAL A 274 -5.19 -24.98 -5.35
CA VAL A 274 -6.00 -24.26 -4.35
C VAL A 274 -5.29 -23.00 -3.87
N SER A 275 -4.03 -23.12 -3.44
CA SER A 275 -3.29 -22.00 -2.83
C SER A 275 -2.75 -20.97 -3.84
N LYS A 276 -2.41 -21.37 -5.08
CA LYS A 276 -1.75 -20.49 -6.07
C LYS A 276 -2.69 -19.92 -7.12
N HIS A 277 -3.66 -20.70 -7.60
CA HIS A 277 -4.54 -20.31 -8.71
C HIS A 277 -5.95 -19.93 -8.24
N LEU A 278 -6.48 -20.64 -7.25
CA LEU A 278 -7.88 -20.52 -6.84
C LEU A 278 -8.11 -19.77 -5.51
N SER A 279 -7.04 -19.36 -4.81
CA SER A 279 -7.10 -18.69 -3.51
C SER A 279 -7.72 -17.28 -3.51
N ALA A 280 -8.05 -16.74 -4.69
CA ALA A 280 -8.85 -15.52 -4.86
C ALA A 280 -10.33 -15.79 -5.16
N GLU A 281 -10.71 -17.03 -5.45
CA GLU A 281 -12.06 -17.47 -5.81
C GLU A 281 -12.71 -18.32 -4.69
N ILE A 282 -11.94 -19.18 -4.04
CA ILE A 282 -12.36 -20.07 -2.96
C ILE A 282 -12.73 -19.22 -1.73
N LYS A 283 -13.99 -19.31 -1.28
CA LYS A 283 -14.53 -18.60 -0.11
C LYS A 283 -14.43 -19.42 1.20
N THR A 284 -13.53 -20.40 1.30
CA THR A 284 -13.44 -21.29 2.48
C THR A 284 -12.70 -20.64 3.65
N LYS A 285 -12.93 -21.18 4.86
CA LYS A 285 -12.29 -20.73 6.10
C LYS A 285 -10.87 -21.27 6.24
N SER A 286 -10.61 -22.41 5.61
CA SER A 286 -9.30 -23.07 5.57
C SER A 286 -9.04 -23.73 4.22
N PHE A 287 -7.77 -24.06 3.96
CA PHE A 287 -7.37 -24.93 2.85
C PHE A 287 -7.11 -26.37 3.38
N LYS A 288 -7.98 -26.88 4.26
CA LYS A 288 -8.11 -28.32 4.54
C LYS A 288 -8.94 -28.96 3.41
N LEU A 289 -8.67 -30.23 3.09
CA LEU A 289 -9.37 -30.96 2.01
C LEU A 289 -10.90 -30.90 2.16
N ASP A 290 -11.41 -31.18 3.36
CA ASP A 290 -12.84 -31.16 3.70
C ASP A 290 -13.53 -29.80 3.44
N GLU A 291 -12.91 -28.69 3.82
CA GLU A 291 -13.41 -27.33 3.54
C GLU A 291 -13.46 -27.03 2.03
N VAL A 292 -12.42 -27.47 1.30
CA VAL A 292 -12.33 -27.31 -0.15
C VAL A 292 -13.34 -28.21 -0.88
N ALA A 293 -13.62 -29.39 -0.35
CA ALA A 293 -14.65 -30.32 -0.82
C ALA A 293 -16.04 -29.71 -0.69
N LYS A 294 -16.42 -29.26 0.51
CA LYS A 294 -17.71 -28.61 0.77
C LYS A 294 -17.97 -27.42 -0.16
N PHE A 295 -16.91 -26.71 -0.57
CA PHE A 295 -17.00 -25.61 -1.54
C PHE A 295 -17.14 -26.04 -3.02
N PHE A 296 -16.48 -27.12 -3.46
CA PHE A 296 -16.47 -27.55 -4.88
C PHE A 296 -17.43 -28.67 -5.24
N ILE A 297 -17.77 -29.53 -4.29
CA ILE A 297 -18.60 -30.74 -4.49
C ILE A 297 -19.83 -30.80 -3.56
N GLY A 298 -19.88 -29.97 -2.50
CA GLY A 298 -20.99 -29.92 -1.55
C GLY A 298 -20.94 -30.99 -0.44
N GLU A 299 -20.32 -32.13 -0.71
CA GLU A 299 -19.99 -33.17 0.26
C GLU A 299 -18.75 -32.81 1.10
N GLY A 300 -18.66 -33.38 2.30
CA GLY A 300 -17.51 -33.32 3.20
C GLY A 300 -17.01 -34.71 3.60
N LYS A 301 -16.08 -34.77 4.55
CA LYS A 301 -15.64 -36.01 5.20
C LYS A 301 -16.55 -36.42 6.37
N ASP A 302 -16.55 -37.70 6.70
CA ASP A 302 -16.98 -38.20 8.01
C ASP A 302 -15.87 -37.98 9.06
N GLU A 303 -16.24 -37.71 10.31
CA GLU A 303 -15.33 -37.15 11.33
C GLU A 303 -14.53 -38.22 12.10
N LEU A 304 -13.69 -39.01 11.41
CA LEU A 304 -12.80 -39.98 12.05
C LEU A 304 -11.51 -39.32 12.57
N LYS A 305 -11.37 -39.23 13.90
CA LYS A 305 -10.29 -38.49 14.59
C LYS A 305 -9.02 -39.31 14.84
N LEU A 306 -8.50 -39.97 13.80
CA LEU A 306 -7.37 -40.90 13.86
C LEU A 306 -6.16 -40.40 14.67
N TYR A 307 -5.83 -39.12 14.57
CA TYR A 307 -4.63 -38.56 15.18
C TYR A 307 -4.85 -37.99 16.60
N GLU A 308 -6.09 -37.89 17.08
CA GLU A 308 -6.37 -37.38 18.42
C GLU A 308 -6.10 -38.43 19.50
N ASN A 309 -5.32 -38.06 20.52
CA ASN A 309 -4.94 -38.94 21.66
C ASN A 309 -4.26 -40.28 21.27
N ASN A 310 -3.78 -40.42 20.03
CA ASN A 310 -3.33 -41.67 19.39
C ASN A 310 -4.45 -42.67 19.04
N LEU A 311 -5.72 -42.25 18.92
CA LEU A 311 -6.87 -43.12 18.66
C LEU A 311 -6.65 -44.10 17.50
N GLY A 312 -6.10 -43.66 16.37
CA GLY A 312 -5.80 -44.51 15.21
C GLY A 312 -4.70 -45.54 15.48
N LYS A 313 -3.70 -45.21 16.30
CA LYS A 313 -2.67 -46.15 16.79
C LYS A 313 -3.31 -47.22 17.66
N ASP A 314 -4.20 -46.82 18.56
CA ASP A 314 -4.81 -47.69 19.56
C ASP A 314 -5.90 -48.58 18.94
N ILE A 315 -6.66 -48.07 17.97
CA ILE A 315 -7.50 -48.86 17.05
C ILE A 315 -6.63 -49.88 16.31
N TRP A 316 -5.55 -49.43 15.66
CA TRP A 316 -4.66 -50.30 14.89
C TRP A 316 -4.10 -51.42 15.76
N ASP A 317 -3.56 -51.10 16.93
CA ASP A 317 -2.98 -52.06 17.86
C ASP A 317 -4.02 -53.04 18.43
N SER A 318 -5.27 -52.61 18.66
CA SER A 318 -6.34 -53.46 19.18
C SER A 318 -6.64 -54.69 18.31
N GLY A 319 -6.36 -54.62 17.00
CA GLY A 319 -6.68 -55.69 16.05
C GLY A 319 -8.18 -55.86 15.76
N ASP A 320 -9.04 -54.97 16.27
CA ASP A 320 -10.47 -54.98 15.99
C ASP A 320 -10.72 -54.68 14.51
N ILE A 321 -11.08 -55.73 13.75
CA ILE A 321 -11.26 -55.68 12.30
C ILE A 321 -12.30 -54.61 11.92
N LYS A 322 -13.38 -54.42 12.70
CA LYS A 322 -14.41 -53.42 12.39
C LYS A 322 -13.88 -51.99 12.52
N LYS A 323 -13.05 -51.73 13.53
CA LYS A 323 -12.42 -50.41 13.69
C LYS A 323 -11.28 -50.19 12.70
N ILE A 324 -10.59 -51.24 12.26
CA ILE A 324 -9.65 -51.17 11.14
C ILE A 324 -10.40 -50.82 9.85
N ASP A 325 -11.56 -51.44 9.60
CA ASP A 325 -12.45 -51.11 8.47
C ASP A 325 -12.93 -49.64 8.51
N GLU A 326 -13.05 -49.00 9.68
CA GLU A 326 -13.31 -47.55 9.80
C GLU A 326 -12.12 -46.72 9.27
N ILE A 327 -10.87 -47.03 9.68
CA ILE A 327 -9.66 -46.33 9.19
C ILE A 327 -9.55 -46.45 7.66
N LEU A 328 -9.78 -47.66 7.14
CA LEU A 328 -9.67 -47.96 5.72
C LEU A 328 -10.75 -47.23 4.89
N ASN A 329 -11.97 -47.11 5.40
CA ASN A 329 -13.01 -46.30 4.75
C ASN A 329 -12.72 -44.80 4.78
N TYR A 330 -12.16 -44.27 5.87
CA TYR A 330 -11.79 -42.85 5.96
C TYR A 330 -10.73 -42.47 4.91
N ASN A 331 -9.65 -43.24 4.79
CA ASN A 331 -8.63 -43.02 3.76
C ASN A 331 -9.18 -43.18 2.32
N LEU A 332 -10.11 -44.12 2.09
CA LEU A 332 -10.85 -44.23 0.82
C LEU A 332 -11.76 -43.01 0.53
N GLN A 333 -12.35 -42.41 1.57
CA GLN A 333 -13.14 -41.19 1.46
C GLN A 333 -12.26 -39.98 1.14
N ASP A 334 -11.07 -39.87 1.72
CA ASP A 334 -10.07 -38.85 1.39
C ASP A 334 -9.61 -38.94 -0.07
N CYS A 335 -9.37 -40.15 -0.56
CA CYS A 335 -9.11 -40.40 -1.98
C CYS A 335 -10.30 -39.99 -2.85
N LYS A 336 -11.54 -40.42 -2.53
CA LYS A 336 -12.76 -40.04 -3.26
C LYS A 336 -12.91 -38.52 -3.37
N ILE A 337 -12.77 -37.83 -2.24
CA ILE A 337 -12.97 -36.38 -2.16
C ILE A 337 -11.87 -35.63 -2.90
N THR A 338 -10.61 -36.07 -2.78
CA THR A 338 -9.49 -35.53 -3.57
C THR A 338 -9.74 -35.69 -5.06
N TYR A 339 -10.20 -36.86 -5.52
CA TYR A 339 -10.55 -37.10 -6.92
C TYR A 339 -11.66 -36.15 -7.41
N LEU A 340 -12.76 -36.03 -6.66
CA LEU A 340 -13.91 -35.21 -7.05
C LEU A 340 -13.61 -33.70 -7.04
N VAL A 341 -12.77 -33.21 -6.12
CA VAL A 341 -12.22 -31.84 -6.18
C VAL A 341 -11.35 -31.67 -7.43
N GLY A 342 -10.53 -32.69 -7.75
CA GLY A 342 -9.74 -32.78 -8.98
C GLY A 342 -10.57 -32.54 -10.24
N GLU A 343 -11.68 -33.28 -10.42
CA GLU A 343 -12.59 -33.11 -11.57
C GLU A 343 -13.09 -31.66 -11.76
N LYS A 344 -13.28 -30.89 -10.68
CA LYS A 344 -13.71 -29.49 -10.77
C LYS A 344 -12.59 -28.53 -11.16
N VAL A 345 -11.35 -28.77 -10.73
CA VAL A 345 -10.24 -27.81 -10.87
C VAL A 345 -9.31 -28.08 -12.05
N LEU A 346 -9.02 -29.35 -12.35
CA LEU A 346 -8.08 -29.76 -13.41
C LEU A 346 -8.41 -29.22 -14.81
N PRO A 347 -9.68 -29.06 -15.25
CA PRO A 347 -9.98 -28.53 -16.59
C PRO A 347 -9.35 -27.15 -16.88
N LEU A 348 -9.13 -26.31 -15.86
CA LEU A 348 -8.45 -25.02 -16.03
C LEU A 348 -6.94 -25.19 -16.24
N GLU A 349 -6.33 -26.07 -15.46
CA GLU A 349 -4.91 -26.40 -15.54
C GLU A 349 -4.56 -27.09 -16.86
N TYR A 350 -5.45 -27.95 -17.37
CA TYR A 350 -5.37 -28.53 -18.72
C TYR A 350 -5.29 -27.44 -19.80
N ARG A 351 -6.03 -26.33 -19.65
CA ARG A 351 -5.97 -25.21 -20.61
C ARG A 351 -4.72 -24.35 -20.44
N PHE A 352 -4.23 -24.13 -19.22
CA PHE A 352 -2.93 -23.48 -19.02
C PHE A 352 -1.78 -24.31 -19.61
N SER A 353 -1.73 -25.61 -19.37
CA SER A 353 -0.76 -26.54 -19.94
C SER A 353 -0.76 -26.52 -21.47
N ASN A 354 -1.93 -26.60 -22.08
CA ASN A 354 -2.10 -26.53 -23.54
C ASN A 354 -1.64 -25.21 -24.18
N LEU A 355 -2.03 -24.08 -23.58
CA LEU A 355 -1.68 -22.74 -24.05
C LEU A 355 -0.17 -22.48 -23.91
N ILE A 356 0.36 -22.67 -22.70
CA ILE A 356 1.70 -22.24 -22.29
C ILE A 356 2.78 -23.18 -22.83
N GLY A 357 2.47 -24.46 -23.10
CA GLY A 357 3.47 -25.44 -23.50
C GLY A 357 4.34 -25.94 -22.35
N LEU A 358 3.73 -26.05 -21.16
CA LEU A 358 4.29 -26.70 -19.98
C LEU A 358 3.40 -27.89 -19.59
N ASP A 359 4.00 -28.93 -19.03
CA ASP A 359 3.26 -30.05 -18.42
C ASP A 359 2.48 -29.61 -17.16
N LEU A 360 1.60 -30.49 -16.68
CA LEU A 360 0.76 -30.20 -15.51
C LEU A 360 1.54 -30.16 -14.18
N TYR A 361 2.70 -30.83 -14.09
CA TYR A 361 3.54 -30.77 -12.89
C TYR A 361 4.08 -29.34 -12.71
N ASP A 362 4.54 -28.72 -13.79
CA ASP A 362 5.11 -27.37 -13.84
C ASP A 362 4.06 -26.26 -13.76
N VAL A 363 2.89 -26.45 -14.40
CA VAL A 363 1.78 -25.48 -14.40
C VAL A 363 1.19 -25.34 -13.00
N THR A 364 0.77 -26.45 -12.39
CA THR A 364 0.06 -26.44 -11.10
C THR A 364 0.93 -25.94 -9.95
N ARG A 365 2.26 -26.08 -10.07
CA ARG A 365 3.25 -25.61 -9.09
C ARG A 365 3.76 -24.20 -9.38
N SER A 366 3.47 -23.62 -10.54
CA SER A 366 3.74 -22.22 -10.84
C SER A 366 2.75 -21.29 -10.12
N GLY A 367 3.00 -19.98 -10.21
CA GLY A 367 1.98 -18.96 -9.96
C GLY A 367 1.84 -18.08 -11.21
N PHE A 368 0.76 -17.30 -11.33
CA PHE A 368 0.43 -16.61 -12.59
C PHE A 368 1.56 -15.79 -13.21
N SER A 369 2.41 -15.10 -12.44
CA SER A 369 3.58 -14.38 -12.98
C SER A 369 4.59 -15.32 -13.69
N GLN A 370 4.75 -16.56 -13.22
CA GLN A 370 5.60 -17.56 -13.87
C GLN A 370 4.89 -18.23 -15.05
N LEU A 371 3.56 -18.34 -15.02
CA LEU A 371 2.76 -18.76 -16.19
C LEU A 371 2.87 -17.75 -17.34
N VAL A 372 2.74 -16.44 -17.04
CA VAL A 372 2.97 -15.33 -17.99
C VAL A 372 4.39 -15.40 -18.56
N GLU A 373 5.41 -15.58 -17.72
CA GLU A 373 6.80 -15.67 -18.20
C GLU A 373 7.01 -16.81 -19.21
N ASN A 374 6.45 -18.00 -18.96
CA ASN A 374 6.60 -19.12 -19.88
C ASN A 374 5.78 -18.94 -21.17
N TYR A 375 4.63 -18.27 -21.09
CA TYR A 375 3.86 -17.91 -22.29
C TYR A 375 4.61 -16.87 -23.14
N LEU A 376 5.21 -15.85 -22.52
CA LEU A 376 6.06 -14.88 -23.21
C LEU A 376 7.30 -15.56 -23.82
N ILE A 377 7.93 -16.52 -23.13
CA ILE A 377 9.03 -17.34 -23.67
C ILE A 377 8.59 -18.09 -24.95
N LYS A 378 7.45 -18.79 -24.92
CA LYS A 378 6.91 -19.53 -26.08
C LYS A 378 6.60 -18.59 -27.25
N GLU A 379 5.99 -17.44 -26.96
CA GLU A 379 5.64 -16.41 -27.95
C GLU A 379 6.87 -15.65 -28.50
N SER A 380 7.93 -15.45 -27.71
CA SER A 380 9.19 -14.85 -28.19
C SER A 380 9.81 -15.71 -29.29
N VAL A 381 9.91 -17.02 -29.05
CA VAL A 381 10.48 -17.97 -30.02
C VAL A 381 9.59 -18.08 -31.26
N ARG A 382 8.27 -18.09 -31.11
CA ARG A 382 7.29 -18.02 -32.21
C ARG A 382 7.42 -16.74 -33.07
N LYS A 383 8.09 -15.69 -32.56
CA LYS A 383 8.30 -14.39 -33.21
C LYS A 383 9.78 -14.09 -33.53
N GLY A 384 10.71 -15.04 -33.30
CA GLY A 384 12.14 -14.83 -33.51
C GLY A 384 12.81 -13.83 -32.55
N ILE A 385 12.16 -13.49 -31.43
CA ILE A 385 12.64 -12.57 -30.40
C ILE A 385 13.52 -13.32 -29.41
N LEU A 386 14.66 -12.73 -29.02
CA LEU A 386 15.55 -13.28 -27.99
C LEU A 386 14.92 -13.16 -26.59
N ILE A 387 15.03 -14.25 -25.82
CA ILE A 387 14.55 -14.33 -24.45
C ILE A 387 15.57 -13.67 -23.51
N ASN A 388 15.12 -12.63 -22.80
CA ASN A 388 15.87 -11.99 -21.73
C ASN A 388 16.32 -13.02 -20.67
N ASN A 389 17.55 -12.88 -20.17
CA ASN A 389 18.03 -13.69 -19.03
C ASN A 389 17.22 -13.38 -17.76
N LYS A 390 17.22 -14.30 -16.80
CA LYS A 390 16.79 -13.94 -15.44
C LYS A 390 17.77 -12.96 -14.79
N PRO A 391 17.28 -12.03 -13.93
CA PRO A 391 18.15 -11.12 -13.20
C PRO A 391 19.16 -11.86 -12.32
N THR A 392 20.35 -11.28 -12.17
CA THR A 392 21.37 -11.75 -11.21
C THR A 392 20.91 -11.51 -9.76
N ASP A 393 21.50 -12.18 -8.77
CA ASP A 393 21.13 -11.98 -7.36
C ASP A 393 21.29 -10.52 -6.90
N LYS A 394 22.37 -9.84 -7.32
CA LYS A 394 22.60 -8.40 -7.07
C LYS A 394 21.47 -7.53 -7.66
N GLU A 395 20.90 -7.94 -8.78
CA GLU A 395 19.78 -7.23 -9.40
C GLU A 395 18.42 -7.61 -8.78
N LEU A 396 18.24 -8.87 -8.34
CA LEU A 396 17.10 -9.29 -7.53
C LEU A 396 17.00 -8.51 -6.21
N GLU A 397 18.14 -8.22 -5.57
CA GLU A 397 18.20 -7.36 -4.39
C GLU A 397 17.77 -5.93 -4.72
N LYS A 398 18.44 -5.28 -5.69
CA LYS A 398 18.11 -3.91 -6.14
C LYS A 398 16.64 -3.75 -6.56
N ARG A 399 16.07 -4.72 -7.29
CA ARG A 399 14.66 -4.70 -7.74
C ARG A 399 13.66 -4.99 -6.61
N ARG A 400 14.07 -5.58 -5.48
CA ARG A 400 13.22 -5.77 -4.28
C ARG A 400 13.09 -4.53 -3.41
N GLU A 401 14.10 -3.66 -3.41
CA GLU A 401 14.05 -2.37 -2.72
C GLU A 401 13.15 -1.36 -3.45
N GLN A 402 13.03 -1.51 -4.77
CA GLN A 402 12.18 -0.68 -5.61
C GLN A 402 10.69 -0.98 -5.36
N THR A 403 9.94 0.06 -4.97
CA THR A 403 8.50 0.00 -4.74
C THR A 403 7.80 1.14 -5.46
N TYR A 404 6.64 0.86 -6.06
CA TYR A 404 5.86 1.84 -6.83
C TYR A 404 4.47 2.07 -6.23
N ILE A 405 3.85 3.18 -6.61
CA ILE A 405 2.49 3.50 -6.20
C ILE A 405 1.53 2.58 -6.96
N GLY A 406 0.80 1.73 -6.23
CA GLY A 406 -0.15 0.78 -6.81
C GLY A 406 -1.47 1.41 -7.27
N GLY A 407 -2.47 0.56 -7.47
CA GLY A 407 -3.81 0.99 -7.89
C GLY A 407 -4.49 1.96 -6.93
N TYR A 408 -5.43 2.72 -7.49
CA TYR A 408 -6.45 3.50 -6.78
C TYR A 408 -7.28 2.53 -5.87
N VAL A 409 -7.64 2.93 -4.64
CA VAL A 409 -8.55 2.19 -3.73
C VAL A 409 -9.53 3.12 -3.00
N HIS A 410 -10.85 2.88 -3.16
CA HIS A 410 -11.95 3.45 -2.36
C HIS A 410 -11.93 2.78 -0.98
N GLU A 411 -12.18 3.53 0.08
CA GLU A 411 -12.47 2.99 1.42
C GLU A 411 -13.90 3.45 1.78
N PRO A 412 -14.94 2.85 1.15
CA PRO A 412 -16.33 3.33 1.20
C PRO A 412 -16.79 3.66 2.62
N LYS A 413 -17.52 4.77 2.75
CA LYS A 413 -17.94 5.35 4.03
C LYS A 413 -18.60 4.28 4.93
N PRO A 414 -18.03 3.94 6.10
CA PRO A 414 -18.56 2.84 6.91
C PRO A 414 -20.02 3.05 7.30
N GLY A 415 -20.85 2.05 7.03
CA GLY A 415 -22.31 2.16 7.08
C GLY A 415 -22.98 1.00 6.33
N ILE A 416 -24.32 0.99 6.37
CA ILE A 416 -25.16 0.10 5.55
C ILE A 416 -25.74 0.94 4.40
N TYR A 417 -25.79 0.34 3.21
CA TYR A 417 -26.33 0.92 1.99
C TYR A 417 -27.24 -0.09 1.31
N GLU A 418 -28.21 0.42 0.57
CA GLU A 418 -29.18 -0.35 -0.20
C GLU A 418 -29.20 0.18 -1.63
N GLY A 419 -29.56 -0.66 -2.61
CA GLY A 419 -29.51 -0.30 -4.03
C GLY A 419 -28.09 -0.06 -4.55
N ILE A 420 -27.15 -0.98 -4.26
CA ILE A 420 -25.74 -0.82 -4.63
C ILE A 420 -25.52 -1.35 -6.05
N HIS A 421 -25.07 -0.47 -6.94
CA HIS A 421 -24.66 -0.82 -8.30
C HIS A 421 -23.13 -0.83 -8.40
N VAL A 422 -22.57 -1.99 -8.77
CA VAL A 422 -21.12 -2.17 -8.90
C VAL A 422 -20.71 -2.08 -10.38
N LEU A 423 -19.82 -1.14 -10.66
CA LEU A 423 -19.18 -0.94 -11.97
C LEU A 423 -17.68 -1.21 -11.80
N ASP A 424 -17.09 -2.01 -12.70
CA ASP A 424 -15.65 -2.26 -12.75
C ASP A 424 -15.11 -2.12 -14.18
N PHE A 425 -13.82 -1.80 -14.29
CA PHE A 425 -13.15 -1.67 -15.58
C PHE A 425 -12.72 -3.03 -16.12
N LYS A 426 -13.22 -3.36 -17.30
CA LYS A 426 -12.95 -4.58 -18.06
C LYS A 426 -11.45 -4.78 -18.27
N SER A 427 -10.83 -5.56 -17.38
CA SER A 427 -9.39 -5.81 -17.36
C SER A 427 -8.56 -4.50 -17.43
N LEU A 428 -8.84 -3.54 -16.54
CA LEU A 428 -8.26 -2.18 -16.51
C LEU A 428 -6.77 -2.08 -16.91
N TYR A 429 -5.89 -2.84 -16.26
CA TYR A 429 -4.45 -2.71 -16.49
C TYR A 429 -4.01 -3.31 -17.84
N PRO A 430 -4.48 -4.50 -18.26
CA PRO A 430 -4.37 -4.96 -19.65
C PRO A 430 -4.93 -4.00 -20.70
N SER A 431 -6.12 -3.42 -20.49
CA SER A 431 -6.74 -2.52 -21.47
C SER A 431 -6.00 -1.18 -21.57
N ILE A 432 -5.45 -0.65 -20.47
CA ILE A 432 -4.49 0.47 -20.48
C ILE A 432 -3.20 0.10 -21.21
N LEU A 433 -2.60 -1.04 -20.88
CA LEU A 433 -1.35 -1.53 -21.47
C LEU A 433 -1.46 -1.56 -23.00
N VAL A 434 -2.55 -2.12 -23.53
CA VAL A 434 -2.81 -2.20 -24.97
C VAL A 434 -3.20 -0.85 -25.56
N SER A 435 -4.12 -0.11 -24.93
CA SER A 435 -4.60 1.16 -25.49
C SER A 435 -3.51 2.23 -25.58
N HIS A 436 -2.52 2.19 -24.69
CA HIS A 436 -1.40 3.13 -24.63
C HIS A 436 -0.07 2.56 -25.14
N ASN A 437 -0.06 1.33 -25.69
CA ASN A 437 1.12 0.65 -26.23
C ASN A 437 2.31 0.61 -25.25
N ILE A 438 2.04 0.33 -23.98
CA ILE A 438 3.05 0.34 -22.91
C ILE A 438 3.75 -1.02 -22.83
N SER A 439 5.01 -1.10 -23.28
CA SER A 439 5.82 -2.30 -23.32
C SER A 439 7.29 -1.95 -23.02
N PRO A 440 8.13 -2.87 -22.49
CA PRO A 440 9.54 -2.58 -22.22
C PRO A 440 10.31 -2.16 -23.48
N ASP A 441 9.92 -2.69 -24.63
CA ASP A 441 10.48 -2.47 -25.95
C ASP A 441 9.87 -1.27 -26.73
N THR A 442 8.85 -0.62 -26.14
CA THR A 442 8.31 0.67 -26.61
C THR A 442 8.71 1.84 -25.72
N LEU A 443 9.32 1.59 -24.54
CA LEU A 443 9.97 2.61 -23.72
C LEU A 443 11.10 3.25 -24.54
N ASP A 444 10.97 4.55 -24.83
CA ASP A 444 11.75 5.22 -25.86
C ASP A 444 11.86 6.71 -25.51
N GLU A 445 13.06 7.28 -25.46
CA GLU A 445 13.28 8.67 -25.04
C GLU A 445 12.66 9.70 -26.01
N ASN A 446 12.43 9.28 -27.27
CA ASN A 446 11.74 10.06 -28.30
C ASN A 446 10.27 9.62 -28.48
N GLY A 447 9.75 8.79 -27.57
CA GLY A 447 8.39 8.23 -27.64
C GLY A 447 7.28 9.27 -27.50
N GLU A 448 6.23 9.12 -28.32
CA GLU A 448 5.14 10.08 -28.46
C GLU A 448 4.20 10.16 -27.24
N LEU A 449 4.06 9.08 -26.46
CA LEU A 449 3.25 9.08 -25.24
C LEU A 449 4.11 9.46 -24.02
N GLU A 450 3.89 10.64 -23.45
CA GLU A 450 4.47 11.03 -22.16
C GLU A 450 3.57 10.65 -20.97
N VAL A 451 4.08 9.84 -20.03
CA VAL A 451 3.42 9.56 -18.74
C VAL A 451 4.25 10.14 -17.60
N LYS A 452 3.70 11.13 -16.89
CA LYS A 452 4.42 11.95 -15.90
C LYS A 452 4.18 11.43 -14.48
N ILE A 453 5.23 11.00 -13.79
CA ILE A 453 5.15 10.22 -12.55
C ILE A 453 6.21 10.73 -11.56
N ASN A 454 5.76 11.34 -10.45
CA ASN A 454 6.64 11.87 -9.40
C ASN A 454 7.76 12.83 -9.89
N GLY A 455 7.62 13.43 -11.08
CA GLY A 455 8.63 14.30 -11.70
C GLY A 455 9.50 13.60 -12.77
N LYS A 456 9.51 12.27 -12.83
CA LYS A 456 10.02 11.51 -13.99
C LYS A 456 8.98 11.57 -15.12
N VAL A 457 9.45 11.52 -16.36
CA VAL A 457 8.59 11.30 -17.54
C VAL A 457 9.01 9.97 -18.15
N ASN A 458 8.12 8.98 -18.11
CA ASN A 458 8.29 7.74 -18.87
C ASN A 458 7.69 7.99 -20.26
N LYS A 459 8.44 7.70 -21.31
CA LYS A 459 8.03 7.95 -22.70
C LYS A 459 7.89 6.64 -23.45
N PHE A 460 6.79 6.48 -24.20
CA PHE A 460 6.52 5.26 -24.96
C PHE A 460 6.17 5.60 -26.40
N THR A 461 6.92 5.04 -27.35
CA THR A 461 6.59 5.26 -28.76
C THR A 461 5.28 4.58 -29.15
N GLN A 462 4.54 5.23 -30.04
CA GLN A 462 3.31 4.72 -30.65
C GLN A 462 3.55 4.27 -32.10
N LYS A 463 4.74 4.50 -32.67
CA LYS A 463 5.11 4.13 -34.06
C LYS A 463 5.27 2.63 -34.30
N ARG A 464 5.60 1.86 -33.25
CA ARG A 464 5.78 0.39 -33.29
C ARG A 464 4.96 -0.27 -32.20
N LYS A 465 4.22 -1.35 -32.52
CA LYS A 465 3.45 -2.12 -31.54
C LYS A 465 4.40 -2.92 -30.65
N GLY A 466 4.30 -2.78 -29.33
CA GLY A 466 5.18 -3.46 -28.39
C GLY A 466 4.95 -4.97 -28.33
N PHE A 467 5.99 -5.74 -28.02
CA PHE A 467 5.90 -7.21 -27.91
C PHE A 467 4.82 -7.65 -26.92
N ILE A 468 4.88 -7.19 -25.68
CA ILE A 468 3.92 -7.59 -24.63
C ILE A 468 2.53 -7.02 -24.92
N VAL A 469 2.45 -5.85 -25.55
CA VAL A 469 1.20 -5.25 -26.05
C VAL A 469 0.53 -6.17 -27.08
N ASP A 470 1.28 -6.70 -28.04
CA ASP A 470 0.76 -7.65 -29.03
C ASP A 470 0.28 -8.95 -28.38
N ILE A 471 1.03 -9.50 -27.42
CA ILE A 471 0.61 -10.73 -26.73
C ILE A 471 -0.69 -10.51 -25.93
N VAL A 472 -0.81 -9.41 -25.19
CA VAL A 472 -2.01 -9.11 -24.39
C VAL A 472 -3.22 -8.78 -25.28
N ASP A 473 -3.04 -8.03 -26.36
CA ASP A 473 -4.08 -7.74 -27.35
C ASP A 473 -4.61 -9.03 -28.00
N ASN A 474 -3.71 -9.94 -28.41
CA ASN A 474 -4.10 -11.24 -28.96
C ASN A 474 -4.80 -12.15 -27.95
N LEU A 475 -4.42 -12.11 -26.66
CA LEU A 475 -5.15 -12.80 -25.59
C LEU A 475 -6.57 -12.24 -25.40
N ILE A 476 -6.74 -10.92 -25.41
CA ILE A 476 -8.04 -10.25 -25.27
C ILE A 476 -8.95 -10.56 -26.47
N LYS A 477 -8.42 -10.53 -27.71
CA LYS A 477 -9.17 -10.85 -28.94
C LYS A 477 -9.66 -12.30 -28.95
N LYS A 478 -8.76 -13.28 -28.72
CA LYS A 478 -9.14 -14.71 -28.61
C LYS A 478 -10.16 -14.94 -27.50
N ARG A 479 -10.03 -14.24 -26.37
CA ARG A 479 -11.01 -14.28 -25.27
C ARG A 479 -12.38 -13.78 -25.72
N MET A 480 -12.45 -12.69 -26.49
CA MET A 480 -13.71 -12.17 -27.04
C MET A 480 -14.35 -13.11 -28.08
N GLU A 481 -13.54 -13.70 -28.97
CA GLU A 481 -14.00 -14.69 -29.96
C GLU A 481 -14.59 -15.94 -29.28
N ILE A 482 -13.89 -16.47 -28.28
CA ILE A 482 -14.35 -17.63 -27.49
C ILE A 482 -15.62 -17.25 -26.69
N LYS A 483 -15.66 -16.06 -26.07
CA LYS A 483 -16.85 -15.57 -25.35
C LYS A 483 -18.07 -15.43 -26.28
N LYS A 484 -17.87 -15.11 -27.57
CA LYS A 484 -18.94 -15.10 -28.58
C LYS A 484 -19.35 -16.52 -29.04
N LYS A 485 -18.39 -17.41 -29.30
CA LYS A 485 -18.65 -18.76 -29.85
C LYS A 485 -19.09 -19.81 -28.80
N GLN A 486 -18.68 -19.67 -27.55
CA GLN A 486 -18.81 -20.69 -26.49
C GLN A 486 -19.34 -20.13 -25.16
N GLY A 487 -19.65 -18.82 -25.08
CA GLY A 487 -20.07 -18.17 -23.85
C GLY A 487 -18.95 -18.03 -22.80
N LYS A 488 -19.32 -17.88 -21.52
CA LYS A 488 -18.37 -17.91 -20.41
C LYS A 488 -17.99 -19.36 -20.12
N GLY A 489 -16.70 -19.65 -20.00
CA GLY A 489 -16.21 -21.01 -19.74
C GLY A 489 -14.71 -21.06 -19.50
N VAL A 490 -14.18 -22.28 -19.28
CA VAL A 490 -12.79 -22.51 -18.88
C VAL A 490 -11.77 -21.89 -19.85
N ASN A 491 -12.05 -21.95 -21.17
CA ASN A 491 -11.22 -21.34 -22.21
C ASN A 491 -11.14 -19.81 -22.08
N GLU A 492 -12.28 -19.15 -21.83
CA GLU A 492 -12.38 -17.69 -21.62
C GLU A 492 -11.69 -17.27 -20.32
N LYS A 493 -11.85 -18.07 -19.26
CA LYS A 493 -11.25 -17.87 -17.94
C LYS A 493 -9.72 -17.93 -17.98
N ALA A 494 -9.13 -18.94 -18.63
CA ALA A 494 -7.69 -19.08 -18.76
C ALA A 494 -7.04 -17.85 -19.44
N LEU A 495 -7.64 -17.38 -20.54
CA LEU A 495 -7.18 -16.19 -21.25
C LEU A 495 -7.36 -14.89 -20.43
N LYS A 496 -8.49 -14.75 -19.70
CA LYS A 496 -8.72 -13.62 -18.79
C LYS A 496 -7.65 -13.53 -17.70
N LEU A 497 -7.35 -14.66 -17.05
CA LEU A 497 -6.35 -14.74 -15.97
C LEU A 497 -4.96 -14.39 -16.49
N LEU A 498 -4.52 -15.03 -17.57
CA LEU A 498 -3.19 -14.82 -18.16
C LEU A 498 -2.99 -13.36 -18.60
N ALA A 499 -3.99 -12.74 -19.23
CA ALA A 499 -3.95 -11.32 -19.59
C ALA A 499 -3.87 -10.42 -18.35
N ASN A 500 -4.76 -10.60 -17.36
CA ASN A 500 -4.80 -9.81 -16.13
C ASN A 500 -3.48 -9.85 -15.35
N SER A 501 -2.83 -11.01 -15.29
CA SER A 501 -1.57 -11.20 -14.57
C SER A 501 -0.35 -10.58 -15.26
N THR A 502 -0.42 -10.24 -16.55
CA THR A 502 0.71 -9.63 -17.28
C THR A 502 1.11 -8.26 -16.72
N TYR A 503 0.16 -7.46 -16.22
CA TYR A 503 0.49 -6.22 -15.48
C TYR A 503 1.31 -6.53 -14.21
N GLY A 504 0.90 -7.53 -13.42
CA GLY A 504 1.61 -7.94 -12.21
C GLY A 504 3.00 -8.50 -12.50
N TYR A 505 3.19 -9.12 -13.66
CA TYR A 505 4.49 -9.62 -14.13
C TYR A 505 5.48 -8.49 -14.44
N LEU A 506 5.06 -7.39 -15.07
CA LEU A 506 5.96 -6.24 -15.36
C LEU A 506 6.58 -5.65 -14.08
N GLY A 507 5.84 -5.65 -12.97
CA GLY A 507 6.31 -5.21 -11.65
C GLY A 507 6.94 -6.31 -10.79
N PHE A 508 7.06 -7.54 -11.26
CA PHE A 508 7.61 -8.66 -10.49
C PHE A 508 9.14 -8.68 -10.58
N PHE A 509 9.83 -8.41 -9.46
CA PHE A 509 11.29 -8.21 -9.42
C PHE A 509 12.12 -9.32 -10.10
N ALA A 510 11.65 -10.58 -10.11
CA ALA A 510 12.35 -11.73 -10.70
C ALA A 510 12.02 -11.99 -12.18
N ALA A 511 11.20 -11.15 -12.82
CA ALA A 511 10.80 -11.29 -14.23
C ALA A 511 11.96 -11.06 -15.22
N ARG A 512 11.97 -11.85 -16.29
CA ARG A 512 12.80 -11.63 -17.50
C ARG A 512 12.44 -10.32 -18.22
N TRP A 513 11.16 -9.99 -18.35
CA TRP A 513 10.68 -8.69 -18.89
C TRP A 513 10.17 -7.74 -17.80
N TYR A 514 10.92 -7.62 -16.70
CA TYR A 514 10.68 -6.60 -15.68
C TYR A 514 10.78 -5.19 -16.28
N CYS A 515 9.78 -4.35 -15.99
CA CYS A 515 9.76 -2.94 -16.40
C CYS A 515 8.96 -2.14 -15.37
N LEU A 516 9.67 -1.53 -14.42
CA LEU A 516 9.06 -0.73 -13.37
C LEU A 516 8.35 0.50 -13.95
N GLU A 517 8.97 1.13 -14.95
CA GLU A 517 8.42 2.24 -15.73
C GLU A 517 7.06 1.90 -16.33
N CYS A 518 6.92 0.69 -16.88
CA CYS A 518 5.68 0.21 -17.48
C CYS A 518 4.59 0.05 -16.41
N ALA A 519 4.91 -0.60 -15.27
CA ALA A 519 3.96 -0.80 -14.17
C ALA A 519 3.56 0.53 -13.49
N GLU A 520 4.50 1.45 -13.31
CA GLU A 520 4.23 2.81 -12.84
C GLU A 520 3.30 3.56 -13.79
N SER A 521 3.54 3.50 -15.10
CA SER A 521 2.74 4.19 -16.11
C SER A 521 1.33 3.62 -16.24
N ILE A 522 1.19 2.29 -16.23
CA ILE A 522 -0.12 1.61 -16.24
C ILE A 522 -0.94 1.97 -15.00
N THR A 523 -0.33 1.98 -13.80
CA THR A 523 -1.05 2.40 -12.58
C THR A 523 -1.32 3.90 -12.53
N ALA A 524 -0.47 4.76 -13.11
CA ALA A 524 -0.72 6.19 -13.20
C ALA A 524 -1.95 6.50 -14.07
N LEU A 525 -2.04 5.87 -15.23
CA LEU A 525 -3.22 5.95 -16.10
C LEU A 525 -4.45 5.28 -15.44
N GLY A 526 -4.29 4.17 -14.72
CA GLY A 526 -5.39 3.55 -13.97
C GLY A 526 -5.96 4.48 -12.89
N ARG A 527 -5.09 5.15 -12.12
CA ARG A 527 -5.50 6.19 -11.17
C ARG A 527 -6.17 7.39 -11.86
N LYS A 528 -5.79 7.73 -13.11
CA LYS A 528 -6.43 8.78 -13.91
C LYS A 528 -7.86 8.38 -14.31
N TYR A 529 -8.02 7.25 -15.02
CA TYR A 529 -9.32 6.86 -15.58
C TYR A 529 -10.40 6.57 -14.52
N ILE A 530 -10.02 6.00 -13.37
CA ILE A 530 -10.98 5.84 -12.27
C ILE A 530 -11.35 7.20 -11.65
N LYS A 531 -10.40 8.15 -11.47
CA LYS A 531 -10.68 9.54 -11.03
C LYS A 531 -11.70 10.22 -11.96
N GLU A 532 -11.46 10.17 -13.27
CA GLU A 532 -12.33 10.79 -14.29
C GLU A 532 -13.73 10.14 -14.31
N THR A 533 -13.83 8.84 -14.08
CA THR A 533 -15.11 8.11 -13.99
C THR A 533 -15.93 8.52 -12.77
N ILE A 534 -15.30 8.74 -11.61
CA ILE A 534 -15.97 9.28 -10.40
C ILE A 534 -16.52 10.67 -10.67
N GLU A 535 -15.65 11.55 -11.16
CA GLU A 535 -15.99 12.96 -11.36
C GLU A 535 -17.10 13.14 -12.40
N LYS A 536 -17.34 12.16 -13.27
CA LYS A 536 -18.50 12.08 -14.16
C LYS A 536 -19.72 11.44 -13.47
N ALA A 537 -19.56 10.34 -12.74
CA ALA A 537 -20.67 9.73 -12.00
C ALA A 537 -21.30 10.68 -10.95
N GLU A 538 -20.48 11.44 -10.22
CA GLU A 538 -20.98 12.47 -9.28
C GLU A 538 -21.73 13.60 -10.02
N LYS A 539 -21.29 13.99 -11.23
CA LYS A 539 -22.01 14.98 -12.07
C LYS A 539 -23.33 14.44 -12.62
N SER A 540 -23.38 13.14 -12.94
CA SER A 540 -24.59 12.44 -13.38
C SER A 540 -25.57 12.11 -12.23
N GLY A 541 -25.32 12.63 -11.02
CA GLY A 541 -26.22 12.51 -9.87
C GLY A 541 -26.07 11.22 -9.05
N PHE A 542 -25.09 10.35 -9.34
CA PHE A 542 -24.87 9.15 -8.52
C PHE A 542 -24.21 9.49 -7.19
N LYS A 543 -24.70 8.86 -6.13
CA LYS A 543 -24.07 8.91 -4.82
C LYS A 543 -22.84 8.00 -4.82
N VAL A 544 -21.69 8.56 -5.19
CA VAL A 544 -20.40 7.88 -5.02
C VAL A 544 -20.10 7.72 -3.53
N VAL A 545 -19.80 6.49 -3.09
CA VAL A 545 -19.85 6.12 -1.65
C VAL A 545 -18.62 6.56 -0.84
N TYR A 546 -17.72 7.41 -1.36
CA TYR A 546 -16.65 8.02 -0.56
C TYR A 546 -15.97 9.26 -1.13
N GLY A 547 -15.41 10.05 -0.20
CA GLY A 547 -14.48 11.14 -0.45
C GLY A 547 -14.28 11.99 0.80
N ASP A 548 -13.03 12.06 1.29
CA ASP A 548 -12.66 12.85 2.48
C ASP A 548 -12.25 14.29 2.10
N SER A 549 -12.43 15.28 2.99
CA SER A 549 -11.96 16.68 2.82
C SER A 549 -12.02 17.57 4.09
N LEU A 550 -11.44 18.77 4.03
CA LEU A 550 -11.40 19.86 5.03
C LEU A 550 -12.27 21.07 4.62
N ASP A 551 -12.63 21.93 5.58
CA ASP A 551 -13.32 23.22 5.30
C ASP A 551 -12.42 24.27 4.60
N TYR A 552 -13.03 25.16 3.79
CA TYR A 552 -12.36 26.31 3.16
C TYR A 552 -11.52 27.16 4.14
N SER A 553 -12.00 27.38 5.37
CA SER A 553 -11.35 28.26 6.35
C SER A 553 -10.11 27.66 7.03
N ARG A 554 -9.88 26.35 6.84
CA ARG A 554 -8.71 25.66 7.41
C ARG A 554 -7.43 26.27 6.88
N ARG A 555 -6.40 26.30 7.71
CA ARG A 555 -5.09 26.84 7.36
C ARG A 555 -4.08 25.71 7.30
N ILE A 556 -3.10 25.86 6.43
CA ILE A 556 -2.06 24.88 6.17
C ILE A 556 -0.69 25.57 6.22
N ILE A 557 0.32 24.82 6.67
CA ILE A 557 1.71 25.27 6.65
C ILE A 557 2.29 24.92 5.28
N VAL A 558 2.65 25.92 4.49
CA VAL A 558 3.32 25.70 3.20
C VAL A 558 4.71 26.33 3.18
N LYS A 559 5.63 25.71 2.46
CA LYS A 559 6.90 26.29 2.04
C LYS A 559 6.79 26.60 0.55
N ASP A 560 6.88 27.87 0.20
CA ASP A 560 6.70 28.36 -1.16
C ASP A 560 7.95 28.16 -2.04
N ASN A 561 7.86 28.63 -3.29
CA ASN A 561 8.89 28.46 -4.31
C ASN A 561 10.18 29.24 -4.01
N GLU A 562 10.13 30.31 -3.20
CA GLU A 562 11.32 30.98 -2.68
C GLU A 562 11.94 30.23 -1.49
N GLY A 563 11.24 29.23 -0.94
CA GLY A 563 11.59 28.57 0.30
C GLY A 563 11.21 29.38 1.56
N LYS A 564 10.24 30.30 1.49
CA LYS A 564 9.63 30.94 2.66
C LYS A 564 8.50 30.05 3.18
N ILE A 565 8.46 29.82 4.50
CA ILE A 565 7.30 29.24 5.18
C ILE A 565 6.21 30.33 5.27
N LYS A 566 4.98 29.96 4.91
CA LYS A 566 3.77 30.77 4.94
C LYS A 566 2.61 29.98 5.53
N ILE A 567 1.65 30.69 6.10
CA ILE A 567 0.36 30.16 6.57
C ILE A 567 -0.69 30.69 5.60
N ILE A 568 -1.40 29.80 4.92
CA ILE A 568 -2.41 30.13 3.89
C ILE A 568 -3.68 29.33 4.19
N LYS A 569 -4.88 29.82 3.84
CA LYS A 569 -6.08 28.97 3.89
C LYS A 569 -6.03 27.90 2.80
N ILE A 570 -6.57 26.71 3.05
CA ILE A 570 -6.57 25.62 2.06
C ILE A 570 -7.38 25.99 0.80
N GLY A 571 -8.49 26.71 0.97
CA GLY A 571 -9.25 27.26 -0.16
C GLY A 571 -8.49 28.32 -0.96
N GLU A 572 -7.75 29.19 -0.28
CA GLU A 572 -6.90 30.20 -0.95
C GLU A 572 -5.71 29.55 -1.66
N LEU A 573 -5.15 28.46 -1.13
CA LEU A 573 -4.12 27.70 -1.86
C LEU A 573 -4.68 27.09 -3.15
N ALA A 574 -5.92 26.60 -3.15
CA ALA A 574 -6.58 26.06 -4.34
C ALA A 574 -6.82 27.10 -5.45
N GLU A 575 -6.70 28.39 -5.14
CA GLU A 575 -6.84 29.52 -6.07
C GLU A 575 -5.46 30.08 -6.52
N LEU A 576 -4.36 29.59 -5.94
CA LEU A 576 -2.98 29.99 -6.29
C LEU A 576 -2.33 29.00 -7.25
N ASN A 577 -1.32 29.47 -7.99
CA ASN A 577 -0.37 28.59 -8.68
C ASN A 577 0.58 27.93 -7.66
N TRP A 578 0.09 26.90 -6.98
CA TRP A 578 0.80 26.13 -5.95
C TRP A 578 1.90 25.20 -6.49
N ASN A 579 2.20 25.23 -7.80
CA ASN A 579 3.26 24.41 -8.39
C ASN A 579 4.60 24.68 -7.70
N ASN A 580 5.23 23.60 -7.23
CA ASN A 580 6.45 23.53 -6.41
C ASN A 580 6.33 23.92 -4.92
N TYR A 581 5.14 24.28 -4.43
CA TYR A 581 4.90 24.41 -3.00
C TYR A 581 5.07 23.05 -2.29
N LYS A 582 5.52 23.09 -1.04
CA LYS A 582 5.60 21.92 -0.14
C LYS A 582 4.71 22.15 1.08
N THR A 583 4.08 21.11 1.61
CA THR A 583 3.31 21.17 2.86
C THR A 583 3.95 20.31 3.95
N LEU A 584 3.55 20.53 5.20
CA LEU A 584 4.08 19.83 6.36
C LEU A 584 3.45 18.43 6.48
N THR A 585 4.29 17.38 6.48
CA THR A 585 3.89 15.97 6.49
C THR A 585 4.62 15.20 7.60
N PHE A 586 4.16 14.00 7.93
CA PHE A 586 4.69 13.16 9.00
C PHE A 586 4.94 11.73 8.53
N ASP A 587 6.17 11.26 8.73
CA ASP A 587 6.56 9.90 8.39
C ASP A 587 6.14 8.93 9.51
N LEU A 588 5.16 8.07 9.24
CA LEU A 588 4.61 7.12 10.22
C LEU A 588 5.60 6.01 10.62
N LYS A 589 6.67 5.77 9.84
CA LYS A 589 7.70 4.76 10.16
C LYS A 589 8.79 5.36 11.03
N THR A 590 9.34 6.52 10.62
CA THR A 590 10.46 7.17 11.33
C THR A 590 10.02 8.14 12.42
N GLN A 591 8.71 8.45 12.48
CA GLN A 591 8.09 9.42 13.38
C GLN A 591 8.64 10.85 13.26
N LYS A 592 9.09 11.25 12.06
CA LYS A 592 9.70 12.57 11.78
C LYS A 592 8.81 13.47 10.92
N VAL A 593 8.90 14.78 11.18
CA VAL A 593 8.20 15.82 10.43
C VAL A 593 9.04 16.32 9.25
N ASN A 594 8.44 16.41 8.06
CA ASN A 594 9.09 16.82 6.83
C ASN A 594 8.27 17.86 6.06
N PHE A 595 8.88 18.52 5.06
CA PHE A 595 8.18 19.30 4.03
C PHE A 595 8.18 18.54 2.70
N SER A 596 7.02 18.02 2.30
CA SER A 596 6.84 17.23 1.08
C SER A 596 6.13 18.03 -0.01
N LYS A 597 6.50 17.80 -1.28
CA LYS A 597 5.92 18.53 -2.43
C LYS A 597 4.42 18.23 -2.54
N ILE A 598 3.64 19.29 -2.77
CA ILE A 598 2.22 19.16 -3.09
C ILE A 598 2.11 18.65 -4.53
N LYS A 599 1.41 17.53 -4.72
CA LYS A 599 1.10 16.94 -6.03
C LYS A 599 -0.17 17.54 -6.62
N ARG A 600 -1.19 17.73 -5.78
CA ARG A 600 -2.52 18.21 -6.17
C ARG A 600 -3.21 18.84 -4.97
N VAL A 601 -3.76 20.04 -5.16
CA VAL A 601 -4.81 20.57 -4.28
C VAL A 601 -6.15 20.19 -4.90
N ILE A 602 -7.04 19.62 -4.10
CA ILE A 602 -8.33 19.09 -4.52
C ILE A 602 -9.43 20.00 -3.96
N ARG A 603 -10.46 20.28 -4.76
CA ARG A 603 -11.63 21.10 -4.41
C ARG A 603 -12.89 20.35 -4.84
N LYS A 604 -13.79 20.03 -3.91
CA LYS A 604 -15.01 19.24 -4.13
C LYS A 604 -16.27 20.04 -3.73
N PRO A 605 -17.35 20.07 -4.55
CA PRO A 605 -18.61 20.72 -4.16
C PRO A 605 -19.27 20.05 -2.94
N TYR A 606 -19.76 20.88 -2.00
CA TYR A 606 -20.34 20.42 -0.74
C TYR A 606 -21.53 21.31 -0.32
N ASP A 607 -22.75 20.85 -0.59
CA ASP A 607 -23.93 21.34 0.13
C ASP A 607 -24.07 20.58 1.45
N TYR A 608 -24.16 21.32 2.56
CA TYR A 608 -24.35 20.78 3.90
C TYR A 608 -25.80 20.41 4.21
N LYS A 609 -26.77 20.86 3.38
CA LYS A 609 -28.17 20.42 3.45
C LYS A 609 -28.27 18.93 3.13
N GLU A 610 -27.60 18.51 2.05
CA GLU A 610 -27.58 17.12 1.57
C GLU A 610 -26.51 16.27 2.27
N LYS A 611 -25.27 16.79 2.33
CA LYS A 611 -24.08 16.02 2.77
C LYS A 611 -23.79 16.16 4.27
N GLY A 612 -24.69 16.81 5.01
CA GLY A 612 -24.58 17.06 6.46
C GLY A 612 -23.64 18.20 6.84
N LYS A 613 -23.63 18.55 8.12
CA LYS A 613 -22.68 19.52 8.71
C LYS A 613 -21.27 18.93 8.79
N LEU A 614 -20.25 19.78 8.73
CA LEU A 614 -18.86 19.39 8.98
C LEU A 614 -18.61 19.13 10.48
N VAL A 615 -17.65 18.27 10.79
CA VAL A 615 -17.19 18.00 12.16
C VAL A 615 -16.04 18.94 12.50
N LYS A 616 -16.25 19.80 13.50
CA LYS A 616 -15.24 20.63 14.14
C LYS A 616 -14.73 19.90 15.40
N ILE A 617 -13.43 19.63 15.45
CA ILE A 617 -12.77 19.01 16.60
C ILE A 617 -11.90 20.04 17.28
N THR A 618 -12.19 20.30 18.56
CA THR A 618 -11.39 21.15 19.44
C THR A 618 -10.56 20.27 20.36
N THR A 619 -9.28 20.56 20.49
CA THR A 619 -8.31 19.79 21.29
C THR A 619 -7.58 20.68 22.29
N THR A 620 -6.82 20.09 23.21
CA THR A 620 -5.88 20.82 24.08
C THR A 620 -4.78 21.55 23.32
N ARG A 621 -4.62 21.35 22.00
CA ARG A 621 -3.53 21.94 21.21
C ARG A 621 -3.97 22.68 19.95
N GLY A 622 -5.27 22.94 19.77
CA GLY A 622 -5.84 23.64 18.61
C GLY A 622 -7.14 23.00 18.13
N GLN A 623 -7.56 23.28 16.90
CA GLN A 623 -8.82 22.76 16.34
C GLN A 623 -8.75 22.57 14.82
N THR A 624 -9.43 21.55 14.31
CA THR A 624 -9.62 21.33 12.86
C THR A 624 -11.12 21.22 12.52
N ILE A 625 -11.47 21.36 11.23
CA ILE A 625 -12.84 21.23 10.71
C ILE A 625 -12.79 20.43 9.41
N VAL A 626 -13.46 19.29 9.40
CA VAL A 626 -13.38 18.25 8.37
C VAL A 626 -14.77 17.72 7.99
N THR A 627 -14.89 17.09 6.82
CA THR A 627 -16.07 16.27 6.49
C THR A 627 -16.21 15.15 7.51
N PRO A 628 -17.42 14.74 7.95
CA PRO A 628 -17.58 13.84 9.09
C PRO A 628 -16.85 12.50 9.00
N GLN A 629 -16.57 12.00 7.79
CA GLN A 629 -15.86 10.74 7.57
C GLN A 629 -14.33 10.87 7.44
N HIS A 630 -13.79 12.10 7.44
CA HIS A 630 -12.37 12.35 7.17
C HIS A 630 -11.48 11.63 8.19
N SER A 631 -10.45 10.94 7.70
CA SER A 631 -9.54 10.17 8.54
C SER A 631 -8.45 11.05 9.19
N LEU A 632 -8.33 10.93 10.51
CA LEU A 632 -7.38 11.64 11.36
C LEU A 632 -6.49 10.64 12.10
N TYR A 633 -5.30 11.07 12.53
CA TYR A 633 -4.37 10.20 13.25
C TYR A 633 -4.56 10.31 14.77
N LYS A 634 -4.97 9.19 15.39
CA LYS A 634 -5.13 9.02 16.83
C LYS A 634 -3.92 8.29 17.42
N TYR A 635 -3.62 8.55 18.68
CA TYR A 635 -2.66 7.80 19.48
C TYR A 635 -3.41 6.96 20.52
N GLU A 636 -3.27 5.63 20.44
CA GLU A 636 -3.93 4.69 21.33
C GLU A 636 -3.01 3.50 21.61
N ASN A 637 -2.99 2.99 22.85
CA ASN A 637 -2.26 1.78 23.24
C ASN A 637 -0.78 1.70 22.78
N GLY A 638 -0.09 2.85 22.76
CA GLY A 638 1.32 2.95 22.36
C GLY A 638 1.58 3.08 20.85
N LYS A 639 0.53 3.23 20.03
CA LYS A 639 0.62 3.27 18.57
C LYS A 639 -0.05 4.52 18.00
N ILE A 640 0.36 4.88 16.79
CA ILE A 640 -0.35 5.82 15.92
C ILE A 640 -1.29 5.00 15.03
N ILE A 641 -2.58 5.33 15.07
CA ILE A 641 -3.66 4.63 14.36
C ILE A 641 -4.50 5.63 13.56
N LEU A 642 -5.21 5.16 12.54
CA LEU A 642 -6.13 5.99 11.76
C LEU A 642 -7.55 5.88 12.36
N THR A 643 -8.24 7.01 12.50
CA THR A 643 -9.65 7.04 12.93
C THR A 643 -10.45 8.05 12.11
N ASP A 644 -11.66 7.65 11.76
CA ASP A 644 -12.71 8.49 11.20
C ASP A 644 -13.08 9.62 12.20
N SER A 645 -13.24 10.86 11.72
CA SER A 645 -13.54 12.02 12.57
C SER A 645 -14.86 11.92 13.34
N SER A 646 -15.84 11.17 12.80
CA SER A 646 -17.13 10.89 13.47
C SER A 646 -17.02 9.88 14.61
N LYS A 647 -15.91 9.13 14.68
CA LYS A 647 -15.67 8.09 15.70
C LYS A 647 -14.79 8.56 16.86
N LEU A 648 -14.28 9.79 16.78
CA LEU A 648 -13.57 10.43 17.89
C LEU A 648 -14.51 10.73 19.04
N LYS A 649 -14.00 10.64 20.27
CA LYS A 649 -14.68 11.07 21.48
C LYS A 649 -13.87 12.14 22.22
N GLU A 650 -14.56 12.97 23.00
CA GLU A 650 -13.89 13.79 24.01
C GLU A 650 -13.13 12.85 24.97
N GLY A 651 -11.84 13.10 25.18
CA GLY A 651 -10.94 12.10 25.76
C GLY A 651 -9.81 11.65 24.84
N ASP A 652 -10.09 11.46 23.54
CA ASP A 652 -9.15 10.85 22.59
C ASP A 652 -7.90 11.71 22.35
N PHE A 653 -6.76 11.08 22.08
CA PHE A 653 -5.52 11.79 21.76
C PHE A 653 -5.24 11.79 20.26
N LEU A 654 -5.26 12.95 19.62
CA LEU A 654 -4.82 13.13 18.23
C LEU A 654 -3.32 13.44 18.13
N ILE A 655 -2.71 13.14 16.98
CA ILE A 655 -1.34 13.52 16.65
C ILE A 655 -1.29 15.01 16.28
N SER A 656 -0.56 15.78 17.09
CA SER A 656 -0.24 17.21 16.89
C SER A 656 1.27 17.38 16.77
N LEU A 657 1.77 17.82 15.62
CA LEU A 657 3.21 17.92 15.36
C LEU A 657 3.90 18.91 16.32
N SER A 658 5.14 18.61 16.74
CA SER A 658 5.90 19.35 17.77
C SER A 658 7.10 20.11 17.25
N LYS A 659 7.59 19.78 16.06
CA LYS A 659 8.80 20.33 15.49
C LYS A 659 8.49 20.76 14.06
N ILE A 660 8.77 22.01 13.72
CA ILE A 660 8.74 22.48 12.33
C ILE A 660 10.19 22.49 11.82
N PRO A 661 10.49 21.90 10.65
CA PRO A 661 11.82 21.99 10.05
C PRO A 661 12.28 23.45 9.94
N ALA A 662 13.49 23.73 10.42
CA ALA A 662 13.98 25.09 10.58
C ALA A 662 14.04 25.86 9.25
N ASN A 663 13.73 27.16 9.30
CA ASN A 663 13.87 28.08 8.17
C ASN A 663 14.41 29.42 8.69
N GLN A 664 15.56 29.84 8.13
CA GLN A 664 16.34 31.01 8.56
C GLN A 664 16.70 31.87 7.33
N LYS A 665 15.69 32.43 6.66
CA LYS A 665 15.88 33.36 5.52
C LYS A 665 16.37 34.73 5.95
N PHE A 666 15.99 35.18 7.15
CA PHE A 666 16.39 36.47 7.71
C PHE A 666 17.24 36.24 8.96
N LYS A 667 18.39 36.92 9.07
CA LYS A 667 19.31 36.82 10.22
C LYS A 667 19.44 38.17 10.93
N VAL A 668 19.73 38.16 12.23
CA VAL A 668 20.12 39.39 12.97
C VAL A 668 21.26 40.11 12.24
N ASN A 669 21.22 41.45 12.25
CA ASN A 669 22.11 42.37 11.55
C ASN A 669 21.95 42.44 10.01
N SER A 670 21.12 41.61 9.38
CA SER A 670 20.81 41.75 7.95
C SER A 670 20.18 43.12 7.66
N ILE A 671 20.49 43.74 6.52
CA ILE A 671 19.79 44.96 6.07
C ILE A 671 18.58 44.54 5.22
N ILE A 672 17.41 45.09 5.53
CA ILE A 672 16.23 44.99 4.66
C ILE A 672 15.99 46.32 3.94
N ASP A 673 15.88 46.23 2.62
CA ASP A 673 15.35 47.29 1.77
C ASP A 673 13.83 47.28 1.89
N ILE A 674 13.26 48.20 2.69
CA ILE A 674 11.81 48.23 2.90
C ILE A 674 11.04 48.63 1.64
N ALA A 675 11.70 49.21 0.62
CA ALA A 675 11.04 49.52 -0.64
C ALA A 675 10.66 48.27 -1.45
N LYS A 676 11.26 47.12 -1.14
CA LYS A 676 10.96 45.80 -1.75
C LYS A 676 9.89 45.02 -0.97
N LEU A 677 9.14 45.68 -0.08
CA LEU A 677 8.00 45.12 0.64
C LEU A 677 6.68 45.39 -0.10
N ASN A 678 5.66 44.56 0.16
CA ASN A 678 4.38 44.64 -0.54
C ASN A 678 3.48 45.72 0.07
N TYR A 679 3.31 46.84 -0.63
CA TYR A 679 2.40 47.92 -0.26
C TYR A 679 1.10 47.88 -1.07
N ARG A 680 0.02 48.40 -0.48
CA ARG A 680 -1.22 48.79 -1.17
C ARG A 680 -1.29 50.31 -1.37
N SER A 681 -0.59 51.05 -0.51
CA SER A 681 -0.41 52.49 -0.57
C SER A 681 0.60 52.89 -1.66
N GLU A 682 0.24 53.88 -2.50
CA GLU A 682 1.14 54.49 -3.50
C GLU A 682 2.32 55.22 -2.78
N LEU A 683 3.52 54.65 -2.89
CA LEU A 683 4.75 55.16 -2.27
C LEU A 683 5.81 55.52 -3.32
N TYR A 684 6.73 56.39 -2.94
CA TYR A 684 7.78 56.96 -3.78
C TYR A 684 9.12 56.95 -3.04
N GLY A 685 10.20 56.74 -3.78
CA GLY A 685 11.57 56.92 -3.33
C GLY A 685 12.02 58.38 -3.41
N TYR A 686 12.85 58.81 -2.47
CA TYR A 686 13.41 60.16 -2.35
C TYR A 686 14.91 60.10 -2.03
N LYS A 687 15.69 61.01 -2.61
CA LYS A 687 17.15 61.11 -2.32
C LYS A 687 17.41 61.72 -0.93
N ASP A 688 16.53 62.61 -0.50
CA ASP A 688 16.62 63.42 0.71
C ASP A 688 15.44 63.16 1.70
N ASN A 689 15.48 63.78 2.89
CA ASN A 689 14.43 63.69 3.91
C ASN A 689 13.59 65.00 4.04
N LEU A 690 13.72 65.96 3.12
CA LEU A 690 13.13 67.29 3.27
C LEU A 690 11.60 67.28 3.10
N VAL A 691 10.90 67.84 4.09
CA VAL A 691 9.43 68.01 4.04
C VAL A 691 9.11 69.41 3.55
N ILE A 692 8.51 69.51 2.37
CA ILE A 692 8.32 70.78 1.66
C ILE A 692 6.95 71.39 2.00
N SER A 693 6.95 72.66 2.38
CA SER A 693 5.80 73.53 2.69
C SER A 693 4.92 73.82 1.46
N LYS A 694 3.85 74.63 1.61
CA LYS A 694 3.07 75.12 0.46
C LYS A 694 3.83 76.27 -0.23
N GLU A 695 4.30 77.23 0.54
CA GLU A 695 5.14 78.34 0.10
C GLU A 695 6.49 78.39 0.82
N GLY A 696 7.46 79.11 0.26
CA GLY A 696 8.79 79.31 0.85
C GLY A 696 9.89 79.35 -0.20
N ILE A 697 11.13 79.18 0.25
CA ILE A 697 12.33 79.13 -0.60
C ILE A 697 12.62 77.69 -1.03
N CYS A 698 12.98 77.48 -2.30
CA CYS A 698 13.37 76.16 -2.80
C CYS A 698 14.75 75.74 -2.26
N PRO A 699 14.87 74.56 -1.63
CA PRO A 699 16.17 74.10 -1.10
C PRO A 699 17.20 73.86 -2.21
N TYR A 700 16.75 73.61 -3.45
CA TYR A 700 17.59 73.28 -4.60
C TYR A 700 17.97 74.51 -5.44
N CYS A 701 17.00 75.30 -5.91
CA CYS A 701 17.25 76.47 -6.78
C CYS A 701 17.24 77.83 -6.06
N LYS A 702 17.09 77.85 -4.72
CA LYS A 702 17.13 79.02 -3.82
C LYS A 702 16.14 80.17 -4.09
N LYS A 703 15.25 80.05 -5.09
CA LYS A 703 14.18 81.04 -5.37
C LYS A 703 12.93 80.81 -4.50
N ARG A 704 12.17 81.88 -4.22
CA ARG A 704 10.93 81.86 -3.42
C ARG A 704 9.69 81.58 -4.29
N TYR A 705 8.78 80.73 -3.81
CA TYR A 705 7.57 80.31 -4.53
C TYR A 705 6.34 80.23 -3.62
N LYS A 706 5.17 80.64 -4.13
CA LYS A 706 3.83 80.51 -3.49
C LYS A 706 3.25 79.08 -3.57
N TRP A 707 3.76 78.28 -4.51
CA TRP A 707 3.41 76.87 -4.76
C TRP A 707 4.70 76.03 -4.85
N LEU A 708 5.49 76.09 -3.77
CA LEU A 708 6.85 75.57 -3.69
C LEU A 708 6.90 74.05 -3.90
N ARG A 709 5.94 73.31 -3.34
CA ARG A 709 5.90 71.86 -3.46
C ARG A 709 5.64 71.43 -4.90
N GLU A 710 4.74 72.14 -5.57
CA GLU A 710 4.33 71.91 -6.94
C GLU A 710 5.48 72.27 -7.90
N HIS A 711 6.21 73.36 -7.63
CA HIS A 711 7.47 73.68 -8.30
C HIS A 711 8.51 72.56 -8.16
N VAL A 712 8.81 72.10 -6.93
CA VAL A 712 9.86 71.08 -6.73
C VAL A 712 9.51 69.77 -7.43
N TYR A 713 8.26 69.29 -7.36
CA TYR A 713 7.90 68.03 -8.03
C TYR A 713 7.71 68.14 -9.55
N SER A 714 7.62 69.35 -10.13
CA SER A 714 7.56 69.56 -11.58
C SER A 714 8.92 69.86 -12.21
N LYS A 715 9.79 70.60 -11.53
CA LYS A 715 11.10 71.05 -12.04
C LYS A 715 12.31 70.27 -11.48
N HIS A 716 12.19 69.60 -10.33
CA HIS A 716 13.24 68.73 -9.76
C HIS A 716 12.77 67.28 -9.67
N LYS A 717 12.33 66.74 -10.84
CA LYS A 717 11.78 65.38 -10.96
C LYS A 717 12.77 64.30 -10.49
N ASP A 718 14.08 64.53 -10.65
CA ASP A 718 15.14 63.62 -10.24
C ASP A 718 15.18 63.35 -8.72
N LYS A 719 14.58 64.21 -7.88
CA LYS A 719 14.57 64.02 -6.42
C LYS A 719 13.53 63.01 -5.94
N LYS A 720 12.59 62.56 -6.81
CA LYS A 720 11.52 61.61 -6.47
C LYS A 720 11.19 60.64 -7.59
N ILE A 721 11.16 59.33 -7.30
CA ILE A 721 10.81 58.26 -8.26
C ILE A 721 9.72 57.34 -7.70
N SER A 722 8.96 56.63 -8.56
CA SER A 722 8.04 55.57 -8.08
C SER A 722 8.83 54.48 -7.37
N ILE A 723 8.23 53.86 -6.36
CA ILE A 723 8.91 52.83 -5.56
C ILE A 723 9.33 51.61 -6.40
N ASP A 724 8.57 51.29 -7.44
CA ASP A 724 8.81 50.19 -8.40
C ASP A 724 9.99 50.45 -9.35
N LYS A 725 10.45 51.71 -9.44
CA LYS A 725 11.55 52.17 -10.29
C LYS A 725 12.72 52.73 -9.45
N ILE A 726 12.77 52.42 -8.16
CA ILE A 726 13.71 53.01 -7.20
C ILE A 726 15.16 52.53 -7.43
N LYS A 727 16.12 53.47 -7.38
CA LYS A 727 17.57 53.21 -7.41
C LYS A 727 18.20 53.47 -6.03
N ASP A 728 19.40 52.96 -5.77
CA ASP A 728 20.00 53.00 -4.42
C ASP A 728 20.43 54.39 -3.91
N GLU A 729 20.55 55.35 -4.82
CA GLU A 729 20.64 56.78 -4.50
C GLU A 729 19.39 57.37 -3.79
N TYR A 730 18.23 56.70 -3.88
CA TYR A 730 17.00 57.10 -3.18
C TYR A 730 16.96 56.46 -1.79
N LYS A 731 17.53 57.17 -0.80
CA LYS A 731 17.76 56.70 0.58
C LYS A 731 16.52 56.73 1.49
N TYR A 732 15.44 57.38 1.07
CA TYR A 732 14.20 57.53 1.86
C TYR A 732 12.96 57.12 1.05
N ILE A 733 11.89 56.73 1.74
CA ILE A 733 10.57 56.49 1.11
C ILE A 733 9.47 57.36 1.74
N GLY A 734 8.41 57.64 0.97
CA GLY A 734 7.22 58.35 1.45
C GLY A 734 6.09 58.40 0.43
N PHE A 735 4.90 58.86 0.85
CA PHE A 735 3.80 59.17 -0.07
C PHE A 735 4.18 60.34 -1.00
N LYS A 736 3.64 60.33 -2.23
CA LYS A 736 3.82 61.25 -3.39
C LYS A 736 4.24 62.70 -3.14
N TYR A 737 3.81 63.30 -2.02
CA TYR A 737 4.01 64.69 -1.65
C TYR A 737 4.89 64.94 -0.40
N GLY A 738 5.31 63.91 0.34
CA GLY A 738 6.16 64.02 1.53
C GLY A 738 5.54 64.66 2.79
N ARG A 739 4.38 65.32 2.67
CA ARG A 739 3.71 66.13 3.73
C ARG A 739 3.46 65.39 5.06
N THR A 740 3.42 64.06 5.05
CA THR A 740 3.17 63.20 6.23
C THR A 740 4.44 62.59 6.84
N GLY A 741 5.62 63.06 6.42
CA GLY A 741 6.91 62.49 6.77
C GLY A 741 7.36 61.36 5.83
N ARG A 742 8.67 61.32 5.58
CA ARG A 742 9.38 60.19 4.96
C ARG A 742 9.98 59.30 6.07
N ILE A 743 10.56 58.17 5.70
CA ILE A 743 11.36 57.30 6.58
C ILE A 743 12.59 56.77 5.81
N PRO A 744 13.70 56.40 6.48
CA PRO A 744 14.83 55.74 5.82
C PRO A 744 14.40 54.45 5.12
N ARG A 745 14.97 54.15 3.95
CA ARG A 745 14.65 52.97 3.12
C ARG A 745 15.30 51.68 3.65
N PHE A 746 16.55 51.77 4.07
CA PHE A 746 17.32 50.61 4.51
C PHE A 746 17.25 50.48 6.03
N TRP A 747 16.66 49.39 6.53
CA TRP A 747 16.50 49.12 7.95
C TRP A 747 17.37 47.94 8.36
N LYS A 748 18.01 48.03 9.52
CA LYS A 748 18.72 46.89 10.11
C LYS A 748 17.69 45.96 10.78
N ILE A 749 17.72 44.67 10.44
CA ILE A 749 16.97 43.64 11.16
C ILE A 749 17.73 43.32 12.45
N ASP A 750 17.48 44.11 13.50
CA ASP A 750 18.03 43.88 14.84
C ASP A 750 16.98 43.31 15.81
N GLU A 751 17.43 42.88 16.99
CA GLU A 751 16.54 42.33 18.03
C GLU A 751 15.57 43.39 18.58
N ASP A 752 15.88 44.68 18.45
CA ASP A 752 14.98 45.77 18.83
C ASP A 752 13.84 45.96 17.83
N LEU A 753 14.10 45.92 16.52
CA LEU A 753 13.06 45.91 15.49
C LEU A 753 12.14 44.70 15.69
N ALA A 754 12.70 43.50 15.93
CA ALA A 754 11.89 42.31 16.22
C ALA A 754 11.01 42.50 17.47
N TRP A 755 11.56 43.08 18.55
CA TRP A 755 10.82 43.40 19.77
C TRP A 755 9.70 44.43 19.51
N ILE A 756 9.96 45.49 18.75
CA ILE A 756 8.98 46.53 18.39
C ILE A 756 7.86 45.97 17.50
N ILE A 757 8.18 45.06 16.58
CA ILE A 757 7.22 44.31 15.76
C ILE A 757 6.35 43.40 16.66
N GLY A 758 6.95 42.75 17.66
CA GLY A 758 6.23 41.98 18.69
C GLY A 758 5.27 42.84 19.50
N TYR A 759 5.76 43.96 20.04
CA TYR A 759 4.97 44.91 20.81
C TYR A 759 3.86 45.55 19.98
N TYR A 760 4.10 45.78 18.67
CA TYR A 760 3.04 46.19 17.76
C TYR A 760 1.97 45.11 17.60
N CYS A 761 2.35 43.83 17.56
CA CYS A 761 1.40 42.73 17.49
C CYS A 761 0.55 42.61 18.77
N GLY A 762 1.06 43.01 19.93
CA GLY A 762 0.33 43.11 21.20
C GLY A 762 -0.52 44.36 21.32
N ASP A 763 -0.10 45.32 22.13
CA ASP A 763 -0.86 46.56 22.40
C ASP A 763 -0.78 47.62 21.29
N GLY A 764 0.13 47.48 20.32
CA GLY A 764 0.27 48.46 19.25
C GLY A 764 -0.99 48.63 18.41
N SER A 765 -1.26 49.88 18.01
CA SER A 765 -2.42 50.24 17.19
C SER A 765 -2.03 51.20 16.06
N ALA A 766 -2.79 51.15 14.97
CA ALA A 766 -2.58 51.94 13.77
C ALA A 766 -3.88 52.59 13.30
N THR A 767 -3.89 53.92 13.24
CA THR A 767 -4.96 54.71 12.64
C THR A 767 -4.56 55.09 11.22
N ILE A 768 -5.49 54.95 10.28
CA ILE A 768 -5.35 55.34 8.87
C ILE A 768 -6.43 56.37 8.57
N GLY A 769 -6.05 57.54 8.06
CA GLY A 769 -6.94 58.67 7.77
C GLY A 769 -6.17 59.98 7.63
N ARG A 770 -6.85 61.14 7.79
CA ARG A 770 -6.23 62.47 7.68
C ARG A 770 -5.10 62.70 8.72
N LYS A 771 -5.19 62.06 9.89
CA LYS A 771 -4.13 61.98 10.91
C LYS A 771 -3.68 60.52 11.09
N SER A 772 -3.12 59.89 10.05
CA SER A 772 -2.58 58.52 10.15
C SER A 772 -1.46 58.44 11.19
N MET A 773 -1.57 57.48 12.12
CA MET A 773 -0.77 57.46 13.35
C MET A 773 -0.53 56.03 13.84
N LEU A 774 0.71 55.70 14.22
CA LEU A 774 0.99 54.55 15.08
C LEU A 774 0.89 54.97 16.56
N SER A 775 0.36 54.11 17.41
CA SER A 775 0.29 54.33 18.86
C SER A 775 0.65 53.08 19.63
N PHE A 776 1.50 53.26 20.65
CA PHE A 776 1.93 52.24 21.60
C PHE A 776 1.56 52.74 23.00
N GLY A 777 1.02 51.87 23.85
CA GLY A 777 0.56 52.22 25.20
C GLY A 777 0.96 51.16 26.21
N SER A 778 1.17 51.55 27.47
CA SER A 778 1.46 50.65 28.58
C SER A 778 1.33 51.35 29.93
N SER A 779 1.03 50.62 31.00
CA SER A 779 1.26 51.09 32.37
C SER A 779 2.76 51.11 32.73
N ASN A 780 3.59 50.31 32.05
CA ASN A 780 5.03 50.27 32.29
C ASN A 780 5.78 51.29 31.42
N LYS A 781 6.15 52.43 32.03
CA LYS A 781 6.91 53.52 31.39
C LYS A 781 8.22 53.05 30.74
N LYS A 782 8.88 51.99 31.25
CA LYS A 782 10.15 51.47 30.71
C LYS A 782 9.99 50.94 29.27
N TYR A 783 8.87 50.27 28.97
CA TYR A 783 8.59 49.77 27.62
C TYR A 783 8.33 50.90 26.63
N ILE A 784 7.59 51.93 27.06
CA ILE A 784 7.32 53.11 26.23
C ILE A 784 8.57 53.96 25.99
N ILE A 785 9.51 54.01 26.94
CA ILE A 785 10.85 54.58 26.74
C ILE A 785 11.64 53.78 25.69
N LYS A 786 11.57 52.44 25.67
CA LYS A 786 12.21 51.62 24.63
C LYS A 786 11.62 51.91 23.25
N VAL A 787 10.28 51.95 23.14
CA VAL A 787 9.56 52.33 21.90
C VAL A 787 10.02 53.71 21.41
N LYS A 788 10.05 54.70 22.30
CA LYS A 788 10.53 56.06 22.01
C LYS A 788 11.96 56.05 21.46
N LYS A 789 12.92 55.44 22.17
CA LYS A 789 14.32 55.36 21.73
C LYS A 789 14.48 54.76 20.33
N PHE A 790 13.70 53.73 19.99
CA PHE A 790 13.74 53.11 18.66
C PHE A 790 13.25 54.07 17.56
N PHE A 791 12.07 54.67 17.73
CA PHE A 791 11.48 55.51 16.67
C PHE A 791 12.12 56.89 16.57
N ASP A 792 12.56 57.49 17.68
CA ASP A 792 13.27 58.76 17.67
C ASP A 792 14.58 58.64 16.85
N ARG A 793 15.32 57.53 17.01
CA ARG A 793 16.51 57.15 16.22
C ARG A 793 16.21 57.02 14.72
N ILE A 794 15.08 56.41 14.36
CA ILE A 794 14.68 56.16 12.97
C ILE A 794 14.14 57.41 12.27
N LEU A 795 13.50 58.32 13.02
CA LEU A 795 12.81 59.51 12.49
C LEU A 795 13.63 60.80 12.60
N ASN A 796 14.73 60.77 13.37
CA ASN A 796 15.50 61.93 13.85
C ASN A 796 14.60 63.01 14.48
N LYS A 797 13.79 62.62 15.48
CA LYS A 797 12.84 63.49 16.19
C LYS A 797 12.71 63.08 17.65
N ASN A 798 12.62 64.05 18.55
CA ASN A 798 12.41 63.83 19.99
C ASN A 798 10.92 64.06 20.35
N LEU A 799 10.08 63.02 20.24
CA LEU A 799 8.64 63.16 20.55
C LEU A 799 8.36 62.92 22.04
N LYS A 800 7.53 63.78 22.67
CA LYS A 800 7.13 63.62 24.08
C LYS A 800 6.30 62.35 24.30
N ILE A 801 6.49 61.70 25.46
CA ILE A 801 5.57 60.65 25.95
C ILE A 801 4.32 61.36 26.49
N ILE A 802 3.14 60.83 26.18
CA ILE A 802 1.86 61.31 26.68
C ILE A 802 1.49 60.48 27.90
N GLU A 803 1.26 61.11 29.05
CA GLU A 803 0.74 60.46 30.25
C GLU A 803 -0.78 60.66 30.33
N SER A 804 -1.50 59.64 30.81
CA SER A 804 -2.97 59.64 30.89
C SER A 804 -3.44 58.64 31.95
N ILE A 805 -4.71 58.69 32.33
CA ILE A 805 -5.34 57.71 33.23
C ILE A 805 -6.31 56.87 32.40
N ASP A 806 -6.26 55.54 32.55
CA ASP A 806 -7.29 54.67 31.97
C ASP A 806 -8.59 54.77 32.78
N LYS A 807 -9.61 55.39 32.18
CA LYS A 807 -10.95 55.55 32.76
C LYS A 807 -11.64 54.22 33.14
N ARG A 808 -11.14 53.07 32.70
CA ARG A 808 -11.69 51.74 33.04
C ARG A 808 -11.04 51.07 34.25
N THR A 809 -9.82 51.46 34.61
CA THR A 809 -9.02 50.74 35.62
C THR A 809 -8.32 51.66 36.61
N GLY A 810 -8.44 52.98 36.47
CA GLY A 810 -7.75 53.99 37.31
C GLY A 810 -6.23 54.06 37.08
N ASN A 811 -5.66 53.11 36.33
CA ASN A 811 -4.21 53.01 36.17
C ASN A 811 -3.62 54.15 35.35
N LYS A 812 -2.45 54.61 35.77
CA LYS A 812 -1.62 55.55 35.01
C LYS A 812 -1.02 54.85 33.79
N MET A 813 -1.30 55.39 32.60
CA MET A 813 -0.90 54.88 31.30
C MET A 813 0.03 55.86 30.59
N TYR A 814 1.05 55.32 29.94
CA TYR A 814 2.03 56.03 29.13
C TYR A 814 1.82 55.67 27.66
N TYR A 815 1.83 56.66 26.78
CA TYR A 815 1.65 56.47 25.33
C TYR A 815 2.77 57.14 24.53
N TYR A 816 3.28 56.43 23.53
CA TYR A 816 4.09 57.00 22.46
C TYR A 816 3.30 56.94 21.15
N ARG A 817 3.10 58.09 20.50
CA ARG A 817 2.23 58.25 19.33
C ARG A 817 2.96 58.97 18.21
N VAL A 818 3.02 58.36 17.03
CA VAL A 818 3.75 58.88 15.86
C VAL A 818 2.78 59.11 14.71
N GLN A 819 2.48 60.37 14.40
CA GLN A 819 1.69 60.73 13.22
C GLN A 819 2.56 60.73 11.94
N ASN A 820 2.89 59.54 11.43
CA ASN A 820 3.61 59.37 10.16
C ASN A 820 2.88 58.33 9.28
N LYS A 821 2.30 58.78 8.16
CA LYS A 821 1.51 57.92 7.26
C LYS A 821 2.36 56.82 6.62
N THR A 822 3.61 57.13 6.26
CA THR A 822 4.56 56.19 5.65
C THR A 822 4.92 55.07 6.62
N LEU A 823 5.14 55.41 7.90
CA LEU A 823 5.43 54.45 8.95
C LEU A 823 4.23 53.53 9.25
N VAL A 824 3.00 54.07 9.21
CA VAL A 824 1.77 53.26 9.29
C VAL A 824 1.67 52.27 8.12
N ALA A 825 1.96 52.70 6.89
CA ALA A 825 1.98 51.81 5.72
C ALA A 825 3.04 50.71 5.85
N LEU A 826 4.25 51.03 6.35
CA LEU A 826 5.28 50.02 6.63
C LEU A 826 4.79 48.95 7.62
N PHE A 827 4.17 49.35 8.72
CA PHE A 827 3.75 48.40 9.76
C PHE A 827 2.53 47.58 9.34
N VAL A 828 1.51 48.21 8.77
CA VAL A 828 0.24 47.55 8.40
C VAL A 828 0.38 46.73 7.12
N GLU A 829 1.03 47.28 6.09
CA GLU A 829 1.08 46.72 4.73
C GLU A 829 2.42 46.05 4.43
N GLY A 830 3.54 46.80 4.52
CA GLY A 830 4.86 46.33 4.08
C GLY A 830 5.39 45.12 4.86
N PHE A 831 5.41 45.20 6.19
CA PHE A 831 5.62 44.03 7.04
C PHE A 831 4.37 43.12 7.09
N GLY A 832 3.21 43.60 6.64
CA GLY A 832 1.98 42.84 6.57
C GLY A 832 1.35 42.50 7.93
N MET A 833 1.69 43.22 9.00
CA MET A 833 1.20 42.92 10.35
C MET A 833 -0.28 43.28 10.56
N GLY A 834 -0.93 43.96 9.62
CA GLY A 834 -2.35 44.27 9.67
C GLY A 834 -2.73 45.40 10.64
N LYS A 835 -4.05 45.70 10.71
CA LYS A 835 -4.64 46.78 11.49
C LYS A 835 -5.84 46.29 12.31
N GLY A 836 -5.86 46.63 13.60
CA GLY A 836 -6.93 46.25 14.53
C GLY A 836 -6.80 44.80 15.02
N CYS A 837 -7.32 44.51 16.22
CA CYS A 837 -7.08 43.27 16.96
C CYS A 837 -7.46 41.97 16.22
N ASN A 838 -8.40 42.03 15.28
CA ASN A 838 -8.85 40.85 14.51
C ASN A 838 -7.94 40.49 13.33
N ASN A 839 -7.15 41.43 12.81
CA ASN A 839 -6.42 41.28 11.53
C ASN A 839 -4.90 41.18 11.70
N LYS A 840 -4.40 41.14 12.95
CA LYS A 840 -2.96 41.10 13.21
C LYS A 840 -2.36 39.76 12.77
N LYS A 841 -1.10 39.70 12.36
CA LYS A 841 -0.39 38.42 12.15
C LYS A 841 1.11 38.53 12.41
N VAL A 842 1.75 37.39 12.69
CA VAL A 842 3.21 37.29 12.66
C VAL A 842 3.68 37.56 11.23
N PRO A 843 4.59 38.52 11.00
CA PRO A 843 5.04 38.87 9.66
C PRO A 843 6.10 37.88 9.14
N ASP A 844 6.17 37.72 7.82
CA ASP A 844 7.04 36.75 7.13
C ASP A 844 8.53 36.87 7.53
N ILE A 845 8.98 38.10 7.85
CA ILE A 845 10.34 38.44 8.32
C ILE A 845 10.69 37.77 9.66
N ILE A 846 9.72 37.60 10.55
CA ILE A 846 9.88 36.90 11.84
C ILE A 846 9.60 35.40 11.65
N LEU A 847 8.55 35.03 10.91
CA LEU A 847 8.20 33.63 10.68
C LEU A 847 9.36 32.84 10.04
N ASN A 848 10.12 33.50 9.17
CA ASN A 848 11.31 32.96 8.50
C ASN A 848 12.63 33.50 9.04
N GLY A 849 12.60 34.18 10.20
CA GLY A 849 13.80 34.66 10.88
C GLY A 849 14.59 33.56 11.60
N ASP A 850 15.80 33.89 12.01
CA ASP A 850 16.59 33.08 12.95
C ASP A 850 15.95 33.01 14.36
N GLU A 851 16.55 32.20 15.23
CA GLU A 851 16.00 31.97 16.57
C GLU A 851 16.05 33.21 17.48
N LYS A 852 17.00 34.13 17.27
CA LYS A 852 17.10 35.38 18.05
C LYS A 852 15.99 36.35 17.68
N LEU A 853 15.76 36.56 16.38
CA LEU A 853 14.65 37.39 15.88
C LEU A 853 13.30 36.86 16.39
N LYS A 854 13.11 35.54 16.35
CA LYS A 854 11.89 34.89 16.85
C LYS A 854 11.73 35.02 18.36
N LYS A 855 12.80 34.81 19.14
CA LYS A 855 12.80 35.01 20.61
C LYS A 855 12.51 36.47 20.99
N SER A 856 13.11 37.44 20.30
CA SER A 856 12.90 38.87 20.61
C SER A 856 11.51 39.36 20.20
N PHE A 857 10.95 38.90 19.06
CA PHE A 857 9.55 39.15 18.71
C PHE A 857 8.58 38.62 19.77
N LEU A 858 8.76 37.36 20.20
CA LEU A 858 7.93 36.80 21.25
C LEU A 858 8.07 37.61 22.53
N LYS A 859 9.28 37.98 22.93
CA LYS A 859 9.51 38.84 24.10
C LYS A 859 8.75 40.16 23.98
N GLY A 860 8.83 40.89 22.86
CA GLY A 860 8.09 42.15 22.68
C GLY A 860 6.58 41.98 22.68
N TYR A 861 6.08 40.85 22.17
CA TYR A 861 4.66 40.50 22.23
C TYR A 861 4.19 40.21 23.67
N PHE A 862 4.97 39.45 24.46
CA PHE A 862 4.67 39.15 25.86
C PHE A 862 4.97 40.30 26.84
N ASP A 863 5.85 41.25 26.47
CA ASP A 863 6.09 42.50 27.22
C ASP A 863 4.93 43.52 27.01
N SER A 864 3.89 43.17 26.23
CA SER A 864 2.66 43.97 26.03
C SER A 864 1.39 43.16 26.36
N ASP A 865 0.92 42.33 25.43
CA ASP A 865 -0.39 41.66 25.43
C ASP A 865 -0.38 40.29 26.16
N GLY A 866 0.41 40.18 27.24
CA GLY A 866 0.60 38.88 27.90
C GLY A 866 1.20 38.92 29.30
N SER A 867 1.29 37.73 29.90
CA SER A 867 2.03 37.49 31.13
C SER A 867 3.10 36.41 30.92
N ASN A 868 4.25 36.63 31.54
CA ASN A 868 5.38 35.71 31.57
C ASN A 868 5.56 35.23 33.01
N GLU A 869 4.68 34.32 33.42
CA GLU A 869 4.63 33.76 34.77
C GLU A 869 5.53 32.52 34.86
N LYS A 870 6.29 32.44 35.95
CA LYS A 870 6.77 31.16 36.49
C LYS A 870 5.69 30.70 37.46
N ASP A 871 5.10 29.52 37.24
CA ASP A 871 4.06 28.98 38.13
C ASP A 871 4.60 28.95 39.58
N TRP A 872 3.99 29.73 40.49
CA TRP A 872 4.29 29.70 41.92
C TRP A 872 3.49 28.58 42.59
N GLY A 873 4.17 27.77 43.40
CA GLY A 873 3.56 26.70 44.20
C GLY A 873 3.75 25.28 43.67
N ARG A 874 4.27 24.40 44.53
CA ARG A 874 4.10 22.94 44.52
C ARG A 874 4.30 22.20 43.16
N GLY A 875 5.36 22.53 42.41
CA GLY A 875 6.10 21.49 41.67
C GLY A 875 6.26 21.57 40.15
N TYR A 876 6.05 22.70 39.46
CA TYR A 876 6.29 22.80 38.00
C TYR A 876 6.93 24.13 37.54
N LYS A 877 8.25 24.34 37.74
CA LYS A 877 8.97 25.50 37.15
C LYS A 877 9.22 25.29 35.64
N SER A 878 8.16 25.49 34.84
CA SER A 878 8.22 25.65 33.38
C SER A 878 7.86 27.09 33.00
N ASN A 879 8.49 27.64 31.96
CA ASN A 879 8.15 28.97 31.46
C ASN A 879 6.74 28.98 30.83
N TYR A 880 5.77 29.64 31.48
CA TYR A 880 4.44 29.84 30.94
C TYR A 880 4.35 31.26 30.36
N PHE A 881 4.45 31.34 29.03
CA PHE A 881 4.03 32.52 28.28
C PHE A 881 2.53 32.42 27.99
N ARG A 882 1.73 33.37 28.50
CA ARG A 882 0.27 33.46 28.29
C ARG A 882 -0.05 34.77 27.56
N PHE A 883 -0.97 34.73 26.61
CA PHE A 883 -1.48 35.91 25.91
C PHE A 883 -2.98 35.76 25.61
N THR A 884 -3.58 36.76 24.96
CA THR A 884 -5.00 36.73 24.59
C THR A 884 -5.25 37.57 23.34
N THR A 885 -5.48 36.93 22.19
CA THR A 885 -5.72 37.63 20.93
C THR A 885 -7.03 37.26 20.25
N ASN A 886 -7.64 38.23 19.56
CA ASN A 886 -8.78 38.02 18.67
C ASN A 886 -8.35 37.60 17.26
N SER A 887 -7.07 37.74 16.89
CA SER A 887 -6.60 37.35 15.56
C SER A 887 -6.14 35.89 15.52
N LYS A 888 -6.88 35.10 14.75
CA LYS A 888 -6.56 33.70 14.45
C LYS A 888 -5.22 33.55 13.72
N ASP A 889 -4.85 34.49 12.86
CA ASP A 889 -3.57 34.46 12.12
C ASP A 889 -2.38 34.85 13.00
N LEU A 890 -2.58 35.74 13.99
CA LEU A 890 -1.57 35.98 15.03
C LEU A 890 -1.42 34.76 15.94
N ALA A 891 -2.52 34.19 16.42
CA ALA A 891 -2.50 33.00 17.28
C ALA A 891 -1.78 31.80 16.63
N ILE A 892 -2.09 31.50 15.36
CA ILE A 892 -1.44 30.40 14.62
C ILE A 892 0.02 30.74 14.31
N GLY A 893 0.33 31.99 13.95
CA GLY A 893 1.72 32.42 13.75
C GLY A 893 2.57 32.30 15.01
N VAL A 894 2.06 32.77 16.16
CA VAL A 894 2.74 32.65 17.46
C VAL A 894 2.83 31.17 17.88
N HIS A 895 1.80 30.35 17.67
CA HIS A 895 1.88 28.90 17.88
C HIS A 895 3.05 28.27 17.07
N LEU A 896 3.19 28.65 15.80
CA LEU A 896 4.28 28.17 14.94
C LEU A 896 5.65 28.61 15.45
N LEU A 897 5.79 29.88 15.87
CA LEU A 897 7.02 30.38 16.47
C LEU A 897 7.41 29.56 17.71
N LEU A 898 6.46 29.38 18.63
CA LEU A 898 6.65 28.64 19.89
C LEU A 898 7.00 27.14 19.68
N LYS A 899 6.63 26.56 18.54
CA LYS A 899 7.00 25.19 18.12
C LYS A 899 8.28 25.14 17.26
N SER A 900 8.87 26.28 16.90
CA SER A 900 10.05 26.39 16.01
C SER A 900 11.35 26.81 16.71
N ILE A 901 11.32 26.97 18.03
CA ILE A 901 12.38 27.54 18.87
C ILE A 901 12.77 26.54 19.96
N ASN A 902 14.05 26.47 20.33
CA ASN A 902 14.48 25.64 21.45
C ASN A 902 14.31 26.41 22.78
N PHE A 903 13.33 25.96 23.59
CA PHE A 903 13.10 26.42 24.96
C PHE A 903 13.81 25.55 26.01
N GLY A 904 14.59 24.54 25.59
CA GLY A 904 15.38 23.68 26.46
C GLY A 904 14.54 22.75 27.33
N LYS A 905 14.94 22.64 28.60
CA LYS A 905 14.31 21.80 29.62
C LYS A 905 13.72 22.65 30.74
N ASN A 906 12.65 22.17 31.37
CA ASN A 906 12.14 22.73 32.63
C ASN A 906 13.05 22.33 33.82
N SER A 907 12.77 22.82 35.03
CA SER A 907 13.55 22.49 36.25
C SER A 907 13.54 21.00 36.65
N PHE A 908 12.79 20.15 35.96
CA PHE A 908 12.71 18.70 36.18
C PHE A 908 13.32 17.92 35.00
N GLY A 909 14.14 18.57 34.18
CA GLY A 909 14.88 17.97 33.07
C GLY A 909 14.04 17.60 31.85
N ARG A 910 12.74 17.94 31.81
CA ARG A 910 11.80 17.58 30.74
C ARG A 910 11.76 18.63 29.63
N LYS A 911 11.70 18.21 28.37
CA LYS A 911 11.77 19.09 27.19
C LYS A 911 10.53 19.99 27.10
N ILE A 912 10.75 21.28 26.81
CA ILE A 912 9.66 22.24 26.55
C ILE A 912 9.43 22.28 25.02
N ASN A 913 8.61 21.36 24.50
CA ASN A 913 8.25 21.26 23.07
C ASN A 913 6.74 21.24 22.79
N THR A 914 5.89 21.41 23.81
CA THR A 914 4.43 21.33 23.63
C THR A 914 3.77 22.68 23.89
N VAL A 915 2.84 23.06 23.01
CA VAL A 915 1.98 24.23 23.16
C VAL A 915 0.56 23.73 23.32
N ALA A 916 -0.16 24.28 24.29
CA ALA A 916 -1.58 24.03 24.51
C ALA A 916 -2.39 25.28 24.18
N TRP A 917 -3.64 25.09 23.75
CA TRP A 917 -4.62 26.14 23.46
C TRP A 917 -5.71 26.14 24.52
N GLY A 918 -6.05 27.31 25.06
CA GLY A 918 -7.22 27.53 25.92
C GLY A 918 -8.12 28.59 25.31
N TYR A 919 -9.41 28.29 25.18
CA TYR A 919 -10.42 29.23 24.68
C TYR A 919 -11.17 29.88 25.84
N ARG A 920 -11.35 31.20 25.80
CA ARG A 920 -12.07 31.94 26.86
C ARG A 920 -13.58 31.78 26.69
N LYS A 921 -14.27 31.29 27.74
CA LYS A 921 -15.75 31.15 27.74
C LYS A 921 -16.46 32.50 27.54
N ASP A 922 -15.98 33.56 28.17
CA ASP A 922 -16.54 34.92 28.08
C ASP A 922 -16.33 35.58 26.71
N LYS A 923 -15.32 35.13 25.95
CA LYS A 923 -14.93 35.73 24.66
C LYS A 923 -14.50 34.61 23.70
N PRO A 924 -15.45 33.91 23.04
CA PRO A 924 -15.17 32.67 22.29
C PRO A 924 -14.30 32.83 21.02
N LYS A 925 -13.87 34.05 20.69
CA LYS A 925 -12.86 34.33 19.64
C LYS A 925 -11.42 34.44 20.17
N ILE A 926 -11.23 34.36 21.49
CA ILE A 926 -9.92 34.50 22.13
C ILE A 926 -9.29 33.14 22.43
N SER A 927 -8.11 32.93 21.86
CA SER A 927 -7.16 31.90 22.28
C SER A 927 -6.13 32.49 23.25
N ASN A 928 -5.94 31.85 24.40
CA ASN A 928 -4.64 31.83 25.06
C ASN A 928 -3.84 30.61 24.55
N LEU A 929 -2.51 30.78 24.47
CA LEU A 929 -1.58 29.65 24.34
C LEU A 929 -0.82 29.47 25.65
N ARG A 930 -0.35 28.24 25.89
CA ARG A 930 0.50 27.85 27.02
C ARG A 930 1.64 26.96 26.54
N LEU A 931 2.89 27.31 26.79
CA LEU A 931 3.98 26.33 26.69
C LEU A 931 3.95 25.39 27.90
N THR A 932 4.20 24.10 27.63
CA THR A 932 4.26 23.04 28.64
C THR A 932 5.29 21.98 28.23
N ALA A 933 6.08 21.51 29.20
CA ALA A 933 6.71 20.21 29.13
C ALA A 933 5.67 19.11 29.40
N SER A 934 5.94 17.87 29.00
CA SER A 934 5.03 16.75 29.30
C SER A 934 4.91 16.49 30.81
N LYS A 935 3.68 16.25 31.29
CA LYS A 935 3.44 15.78 32.66
C LYS A 935 3.89 14.32 32.87
N ASN A 936 4.08 13.52 31.82
CA ASN A 936 4.52 12.13 31.90
C ASN A 936 5.55 11.80 30.78
N LYS A 937 6.69 11.19 31.13
CA LYS A 937 7.74 10.76 30.19
C LYS A 937 7.22 9.82 29.09
N LYS A 938 6.20 9.00 29.36
CA LYS A 938 5.57 8.06 28.40
C LYS A 938 4.94 8.75 27.17
N TYR A 939 4.77 10.08 27.22
CA TYR A 939 4.20 10.90 26.14
C TYR A 939 5.16 12.01 25.65
N GLU A 940 6.46 11.87 25.91
CA GLU A 940 7.51 12.82 25.51
C GLU A 940 8.16 12.39 24.17
N PHE A 941 7.48 12.71 23.05
CA PHE A 941 7.98 12.46 21.69
C PHE A 941 8.80 13.64 21.17
N GLU A 942 9.71 13.40 20.22
CA GLU A 942 10.58 14.45 19.69
C GLU A 942 9.83 15.40 18.73
N ASP A 943 9.20 14.79 17.73
CA ASP A 943 8.69 15.46 16.52
C ASP A 943 7.16 15.66 16.52
N PHE A 944 6.43 14.99 17.42
CA PHE A 944 4.99 15.16 17.64
C PHE A 944 4.62 15.29 19.13
N SER A 945 3.33 15.46 19.41
CA SER A 945 2.74 15.57 20.75
C SER A 945 1.30 15.09 20.70
N LEU A 946 0.79 14.65 21.85
CA LEU A 946 -0.60 14.21 21.97
C LEU A 946 -1.53 15.41 22.24
N ALA A 947 -2.56 15.56 21.45
CA ALA A 947 -3.61 16.58 21.59
C ALA A 947 -4.92 15.93 22.01
N LYS A 948 -5.29 16.07 23.29
CA LYS A 948 -6.53 15.51 23.84
C LYS A 948 -7.73 16.24 23.22
N VAL A 949 -8.71 15.53 22.68
CA VAL A 949 -9.98 16.10 22.22
C VAL A 949 -10.75 16.61 23.44
N ASN A 950 -11.10 17.89 23.38
CA ASN A 950 -11.79 18.65 24.42
C ASN A 950 -13.24 18.98 24.07
N LYS A 951 -13.57 19.05 22.77
CA LYS A 951 -14.95 19.25 22.29
C LYS A 951 -15.10 18.78 20.85
N ILE A 952 -16.24 18.19 20.52
CA ILE A 952 -16.64 17.92 19.12
C ILE A 952 -17.95 18.66 18.81
N GLU A 953 -18.03 19.32 17.66
CA GLU A 953 -19.16 20.18 17.28
C GLU A 953 -19.53 20.02 15.79
N LEU A 954 -20.81 20.05 15.45
CA LEU A 954 -21.28 20.05 14.05
C LEU A 954 -21.50 21.48 13.54
N VAL A 955 -20.75 21.88 12.50
CA VAL A 955 -20.73 23.25 11.97
C VAL A 955 -21.10 23.31 10.48
N LYS A 956 -21.68 24.43 10.04
CA LYS A 956 -21.84 24.70 8.60
C LYS A 956 -20.47 24.95 7.95
N PRO A 957 -20.24 24.56 6.69
CA PRO A 957 -19.01 24.88 5.97
C PRO A 957 -18.94 26.39 5.67
N THR A 958 -17.74 26.91 5.49
CA THR A 958 -17.48 28.35 5.22
C THR A 958 -17.82 28.74 3.77
N LYS A 959 -17.82 27.76 2.85
CA LYS A 959 -18.19 27.87 1.44
C LYS A 959 -18.84 26.56 1.00
N ASN A 960 -19.53 26.53 -0.15
CA ASN A 960 -20.14 25.32 -0.71
C ASN A 960 -19.10 24.35 -1.33
N PHE A 961 -17.88 24.31 -0.77
CA PHE A 961 -16.75 23.52 -1.24
C PHE A 961 -15.91 23.06 -0.05
N VAL A 962 -15.39 21.83 -0.15
CA VAL A 962 -14.41 21.24 0.76
C VAL A 962 -13.14 20.85 0.00
N TYR A 963 -12.01 20.76 0.70
CA TYR A 963 -10.68 20.76 0.09
C TYR A 963 -9.77 19.66 0.66
N ASP A 964 -8.85 19.13 -0.15
CA ASP A 964 -7.90 18.09 0.27
C ASP A 964 -6.54 18.26 -0.45
N ILE A 965 -5.48 17.61 0.04
CA ILE A 965 -4.11 17.73 -0.50
C ILE A 965 -3.47 16.37 -0.74
N GLU A 966 -3.16 16.09 -2.01
CA GLU A 966 -2.30 14.98 -2.41
C GLU A 966 -0.83 15.43 -2.34
N VAL A 967 0.01 14.67 -1.64
CA VAL A 967 1.42 15.01 -1.40
C VAL A 967 2.36 13.92 -1.89
N GLU A 968 3.62 14.26 -2.10
CA GLU A 968 4.65 13.30 -2.46
C GLU A 968 5.03 12.41 -1.26
N LYS A 969 5.20 11.10 -1.51
CA LYS A 969 5.67 10.05 -0.58
C LYS A 969 4.79 9.73 0.64
N TYR A 970 3.80 10.55 0.98
CA TYR A 970 2.98 10.39 2.19
C TYR A 970 1.47 10.47 1.92
N HIS A 971 0.70 9.82 2.79
CA HIS A 971 -0.77 9.89 2.81
C HIS A 971 -1.27 10.81 3.93
N ASN A 972 -0.57 11.92 4.18
CA ASN A 972 -0.94 12.89 5.21
C ASN A 972 -0.40 14.30 4.99
N PHE A 973 -1.04 15.27 5.64
CA PHE A 973 -0.54 16.63 5.87
C PHE A 973 -1.08 17.18 7.19
N ALA A 974 -0.63 18.38 7.61
CA ALA A 974 -1.02 18.99 8.89
C ALA A 974 -1.84 20.30 8.75
N ASP A 975 -2.91 20.40 9.54
CA ASP A 975 -3.66 21.63 9.78
C ASP A 975 -2.85 22.58 10.68
N ALA A 976 -2.69 23.84 10.27
CA ALA A 976 -1.89 24.84 10.97
C ALA A 976 -2.41 25.17 12.39
N GLU A 977 -3.72 25.08 12.63
CA GLU A 977 -4.34 25.43 13.92
C GLU A 977 -4.24 24.28 14.92
N GLY A 978 -3.00 23.98 15.31
CA GLY A 978 -2.68 22.92 16.27
C GLY A 978 -1.83 21.80 15.70
N LEU A 979 -1.41 21.91 14.43
CA LEU A 979 -0.52 20.94 13.77
C LEU A 979 -1.12 19.52 13.76
N VAL A 980 -2.46 19.43 13.67
CA VAL A 980 -3.22 18.17 13.68
C VAL A 980 -3.04 17.45 12.33
N LEU A 981 -2.74 16.15 12.38
CA LEU A 981 -2.41 15.34 11.20
C LEU A 981 -3.66 14.68 10.56
N VAL A 982 -3.79 14.75 9.23
CA VAL A 982 -4.99 14.40 8.43
C VAL A 982 -4.63 13.53 7.19
N HIS A 983 -5.57 12.86 6.51
CA HIS A 983 -5.31 11.74 5.54
C HIS A 983 -5.95 11.91 4.13
N ASN A 984 -5.55 11.13 3.11
CA ASN A 984 -6.05 11.20 1.71
C ASN A 984 -6.34 9.84 1.02
N THR A 985 -7.21 9.84 -0.01
CA THR A 985 -8.13 8.72 -0.31
C THR A 985 -8.73 8.68 -1.77
N ASP A 986 -9.09 7.48 -2.30
CA ASP A 986 -8.72 7.09 -3.69
C ASP A 986 -9.60 6.05 -4.55
N SER A 987 -10.96 5.96 -4.72
CA SER A 987 -11.71 5.25 -5.88
C SER A 987 -13.26 5.43 -5.97
N THR A 988 -14.09 4.40 -6.32
CA THR A 988 -15.54 4.48 -6.71
C THR A 988 -16.41 3.29 -6.26
N MET A 989 -17.68 3.54 -5.90
CA MET A 989 -18.86 2.62 -5.89
C MET A 989 -20.14 3.49 -6.03
N LEU A 990 -21.21 3.04 -6.70
CA LEU A 990 -22.42 3.85 -6.97
C LEU A 990 -23.67 3.39 -6.22
N VAL A 991 -24.49 4.35 -5.79
CA VAL A 991 -25.89 4.15 -5.37
C VAL A 991 -26.77 5.09 -6.21
N GLY A 992 -27.86 4.53 -6.76
CA GLY A 992 -28.77 5.20 -7.70
C GLY A 992 -29.72 4.20 -8.38
N GLU A 993 -30.40 4.61 -9.45
CA GLU A 993 -31.34 3.76 -10.20
C GLU A 993 -30.68 3.04 -11.39
N LYS A 994 -31.09 1.79 -11.63
CA LYS A 994 -30.56 0.89 -12.68
C LYS A 994 -30.56 1.50 -14.09
N GLU A 995 -31.63 2.19 -14.50
CA GLU A 995 -31.72 2.80 -15.84
C GLU A 995 -30.76 3.98 -16.00
N LYS A 996 -30.61 4.81 -14.96
CA LYS A 996 -29.61 5.89 -14.95
C LYS A 996 -28.20 5.29 -15.09
N VAL A 997 -27.91 4.18 -14.37
CA VAL A 997 -26.62 3.49 -14.45
C VAL A 997 -26.31 2.94 -15.85
N LYS A 998 -27.30 2.39 -16.59
CA LYS A 998 -27.12 2.00 -18.00
C LYS A 998 -26.70 3.19 -18.86
N LYS A 999 -27.45 4.29 -18.82
CA LYS A 999 -27.18 5.50 -19.62
C LYS A 999 -25.78 6.05 -19.34
N PHE A 1000 -25.37 6.09 -18.07
CA PHE A 1000 -24.02 6.50 -17.68
C PHE A 1000 -22.93 5.58 -18.25
N LEU A 1001 -23.16 4.26 -18.30
CA LEU A 1001 -22.23 3.31 -18.93
C LEU A 1001 -22.10 3.54 -20.44
N GLU A 1002 -23.20 3.83 -21.13
CA GLU A 1002 -23.18 4.17 -22.57
C GLU A 1002 -22.49 5.49 -22.87
N GLU A 1003 -22.58 6.48 -21.97
CA GLU A 1003 -21.91 7.77 -22.09
C GLU A 1003 -20.41 7.64 -21.81
N ILE A 1004 -20.00 7.05 -20.67
CA ILE A 1004 -18.58 6.93 -20.29
C ILE A 1004 -17.78 6.08 -21.28
N ASN A 1005 -18.36 4.98 -21.79
CA ASN A 1005 -17.66 4.06 -22.68
C ASN A 1005 -17.38 4.65 -24.08
N LYS A 1006 -18.11 5.70 -24.50
CA LYS A 1006 -17.81 6.44 -25.74
C LYS A 1006 -16.58 7.35 -25.62
N GLU A 1007 -16.18 7.69 -24.40
CA GLU A 1007 -15.03 8.56 -24.11
C GLU A 1007 -13.77 7.80 -23.65
N LEU A 1008 -13.86 6.49 -23.38
CA LEU A 1008 -12.72 5.68 -22.98
C LEU A 1008 -11.87 5.27 -24.21
N PRO A 1009 -10.53 5.20 -24.09
CA PRO A 1009 -9.67 5.02 -25.25
C PRO A 1009 -9.61 3.56 -25.75
N LYS A 1010 -9.84 3.39 -27.06
CA LYS A 1010 -9.65 2.14 -27.83
C LYS A 1010 -10.42 0.92 -27.28
N ILE A 1011 -9.81 0.14 -26.39
CA ILE A 1011 -10.40 -1.09 -25.82
C ILE A 1011 -10.68 -1.00 -24.32
N MET A 1012 -10.60 0.20 -23.74
CA MET A 1012 -11.01 0.44 -22.36
C MET A 1012 -12.53 0.55 -22.26
N GLU A 1013 -13.10 -0.20 -21.33
CA GLU A 1013 -14.56 -0.32 -21.15
C GLU A 1013 -14.86 -0.49 -19.66
N LEU A 1014 -15.88 0.21 -19.17
CA LEU A 1014 -16.49 0.02 -17.87
C LEU A 1014 -17.66 -0.97 -18.05
N GLU A 1015 -17.60 -2.12 -17.38
CA GLU A 1015 -18.65 -3.14 -17.38
C GLU A 1015 -19.52 -3.00 -16.11
N TYR A 1016 -20.81 -3.33 -16.24
CA TYR A 1016 -21.71 -3.51 -15.10
C TYR A 1016 -21.41 -4.88 -14.46
N GLU A 1017 -20.90 -4.89 -13.23
CA GLU A 1017 -20.53 -6.13 -12.54
C GLU A 1017 -21.72 -6.78 -11.84
N GLY A 1018 -22.54 -5.99 -11.12
CA GLY A 1018 -23.67 -6.54 -10.37
C GLY A 1018 -24.55 -5.52 -9.64
N PHE A 1019 -25.66 -6.05 -9.12
CA PHE A 1019 -26.55 -5.36 -8.18
C PHE A 1019 -26.52 -6.08 -6.84
N TYR A 1020 -26.52 -5.32 -5.75
CA TYR A 1020 -26.67 -5.86 -4.40
C TYR A 1020 -27.77 -5.11 -3.66
N LYS A 1021 -28.75 -5.86 -3.15
CA LYS A 1021 -29.92 -5.34 -2.42
C LYS A 1021 -29.46 -4.49 -1.23
N ARG A 1022 -28.47 -5.00 -0.48
CA ARG A 1022 -27.89 -4.35 0.69
C ARG A 1022 -26.39 -4.65 0.79
N GLY A 1023 -25.65 -3.77 1.45
CA GLY A 1023 -24.23 -3.98 1.75
C GLY A 1023 -23.77 -3.20 2.97
N ILE A 1024 -22.89 -3.81 3.76
CA ILE A 1024 -22.21 -3.20 4.91
C ILE A 1024 -20.74 -2.98 4.61
N PHE A 1025 -20.29 -1.75 4.84
CA PHE A 1025 -18.89 -1.34 4.71
C PHE A 1025 -18.31 -1.06 6.09
N VAL A 1026 -17.13 -1.63 6.36
CA VAL A 1026 -16.44 -1.52 7.66
C VAL A 1026 -15.10 -0.80 7.45
N GLY A 1027 -14.78 0.14 8.34
CA GLY A 1027 -13.52 0.89 8.26
C GLY A 1027 -12.29 -0.01 8.39
N GLY A 1028 -11.26 0.27 7.59
CA GLY A 1028 -9.99 -0.45 7.65
C GLY A 1028 -9.30 -0.31 9.01
N ALA A 1029 -8.96 -1.43 9.65
CA ALA A 1029 -8.29 -1.43 10.95
C ALA A 1029 -6.76 -1.57 10.81
N GLU A 1030 -6.00 -0.61 11.34
CA GLU A 1030 -4.54 -0.55 11.63
C GLU A 1030 -3.50 -1.15 10.66
N ARG A 1031 -3.67 -2.37 10.15
CA ARG A 1031 -2.70 -3.09 9.30
C ARG A 1031 -3.38 -3.98 8.25
N GLY A 1032 -3.09 -3.71 6.98
CA GLY A 1032 -3.03 -4.74 5.92
C GLY A 1032 -4.18 -4.82 4.91
N THR A 1033 -5.42 -4.44 5.24
CA THR A 1033 -6.59 -4.64 4.33
C THR A 1033 -7.44 -3.37 4.20
N LYS A 1034 -7.30 -2.64 3.08
CA LYS A 1034 -8.05 -1.41 2.76
C LYS A 1034 -9.50 -1.63 2.26
N LYS A 1035 -9.91 -2.87 2.01
CA LYS A 1035 -11.19 -3.22 1.38
C LYS A 1035 -11.96 -4.18 2.29
N ARG A 1036 -12.85 -3.66 3.15
CA ARG A 1036 -13.65 -4.44 4.11
C ARG A 1036 -15.13 -4.19 3.90
N TYR A 1037 -15.80 -5.14 3.27
CA TYR A 1037 -17.24 -5.05 3.00
C TYR A 1037 -17.88 -6.42 2.86
N ALA A 1038 -19.18 -6.46 3.09
CA ALA A 1038 -20.02 -7.60 2.77
C ALA A 1038 -21.28 -7.10 2.04
N LEU A 1039 -21.64 -7.75 0.94
CA LEU A 1039 -22.81 -7.42 0.13
C LEU A 1039 -23.76 -8.63 0.09
N ILE A 1040 -25.06 -8.39 -0.05
CA ILE A 1040 -26.07 -9.45 -0.27
C ILE A 1040 -26.82 -9.20 -1.59
N ASP A 1041 -26.93 -10.23 -2.42
CA ASP A 1041 -27.69 -10.17 -3.67
C ASP A 1041 -29.20 -10.40 -3.43
N GLU A 1042 -30.00 -10.39 -4.51
CA GLU A 1042 -31.45 -10.60 -4.45
C GLU A 1042 -31.84 -12.06 -4.14
N LYS A 1043 -30.90 -13.00 -4.22
CA LYS A 1043 -31.07 -14.43 -3.91
C LYS A 1043 -30.59 -14.80 -2.50
N GLY A 1044 -30.10 -13.83 -1.73
CA GLY A 1044 -29.55 -14.05 -0.39
C GLY A 1044 -28.07 -14.45 -0.35
N ASN A 1045 -27.37 -14.53 -1.48
CA ASN A 1045 -25.95 -14.87 -1.51
C ASN A 1045 -25.12 -13.72 -0.93
N ILE A 1046 -24.18 -14.05 -0.04
CA ILE A 1046 -23.30 -13.07 0.60
C ILE A 1046 -21.91 -13.08 -0.07
N GLU A 1047 -21.40 -11.89 -0.36
CA GLU A 1047 -20.02 -11.67 -0.79
C GLU A 1047 -19.24 -10.87 0.25
N ILE A 1048 -18.32 -11.56 0.94
CA ILE A 1048 -17.46 -11.00 1.98
C ILE A 1048 -16.07 -10.70 1.37
N LYS A 1049 -15.52 -9.49 1.59
CA LYS A 1049 -14.16 -9.10 1.18
C LYS A 1049 -13.34 -8.53 2.35
N GLY A 1050 -12.09 -8.98 2.47
CA GLY A 1050 -11.03 -8.41 3.33
C GLY A 1050 -11.25 -8.45 4.86
N PHE A 1051 -12.34 -9.07 5.29
CA PHE A 1051 -12.60 -9.45 6.68
C PHE A 1051 -11.69 -10.60 7.16
N GLU A 1052 -11.79 -10.94 8.44
CA GLU A 1052 -11.04 -12.03 9.09
C GLU A 1052 -11.41 -13.42 8.54
N PHE A 1053 -12.63 -13.58 8.03
CA PHE A 1053 -13.18 -14.78 7.40
C PHE A 1053 -12.21 -15.58 6.51
N VAL A 1054 -11.46 -14.90 5.62
CA VAL A 1054 -10.53 -15.53 4.65
C VAL A 1054 -9.08 -15.65 5.15
N ARG A 1055 -8.85 -15.63 6.47
CA ARG A 1055 -7.50 -15.65 7.06
C ARG A 1055 -7.24 -16.90 7.89
N GLY A 1056 -6.22 -17.67 7.53
CA GLY A 1056 -5.77 -18.84 8.30
C GLY A 1056 -5.31 -18.52 9.73
N ASP A 1057 -4.84 -17.29 10.01
CA ASP A 1057 -4.40 -16.88 11.36
C ASP A 1057 -5.55 -16.54 12.32
N TRP A 1058 -6.78 -16.91 11.96
CA TRP A 1058 -7.99 -16.85 12.79
C TRP A 1058 -8.57 -18.27 12.92
N SER A 1059 -9.19 -18.57 14.07
CA SER A 1059 -9.84 -19.86 14.31
C SER A 1059 -11.25 -19.91 13.73
N ASP A 1060 -11.73 -21.10 13.38
CA ASP A 1060 -12.96 -21.25 12.60
C ASP A 1060 -14.22 -20.80 13.38
N ILE A 1061 -14.25 -20.94 14.71
CA ILE A 1061 -15.30 -20.35 15.57
C ILE A 1061 -15.46 -18.83 15.38
N ALA A 1062 -14.37 -18.10 15.11
CA ALA A 1062 -14.41 -16.66 14.89
C ALA A 1062 -14.87 -16.30 13.47
N LYS A 1063 -14.58 -17.16 12.49
CA LYS A 1063 -15.04 -17.00 11.09
C LYS A 1063 -16.53 -17.32 10.98
N GLU A 1064 -17.00 -18.41 11.59
CA GLU A 1064 -18.42 -18.73 11.77
C GLU A 1064 -19.18 -17.59 12.47
N THR A 1065 -18.62 -17.05 13.57
CA THR A 1065 -19.21 -15.90 14.25
C THR A 1065 -19.30 -14.70 13.32
N GLN A 1066 -18.24 -14.40 12.56
CA GLN A 1066 -18.21 -13.26 11.65
C GLN A 1066 -19.22 -13.40 10.50
N GLU A 1067 -19.32 -14.60 9.93
CA GLU A 1067 -20.23 -14.94 8.83
C GLU A 1067 -21.69 -14.81 9.26
N LYS A 1068 -22.10 -15.45 10.37
CA LYS A 1068 -23.48 -15.34 10.88
C LYS A 1068 -23.82 -13.92 11.30
N VAL A 1069 -22.90 -13.17 11.90
CA VAL A 1069 -23.12 -11.74 12.21
C VAL A 1069 -23.30 -10.92 10.93
N LEU A 1070 -22.56 -11.19 9.84
CA LEU A 1070 -22.78 -10.52 8.56
C LEU A 1070 -24.14 -10.87 7.94
N GLU A 1071 -24.52 -12.16 7.96
CA GLU A 1071 -25.82 -12.65 7.47
C GLU A 1071 -26.98 -11.98 8.19
N PHE A 1072 -26.95 -11.97 9.53
CA PHE A 1072 -27.96 -11.30 10.33
C PHE A 1072 -28.03 -9.79 10.00
N VAL A 1073 -26.89 -9.09 9.98
CA VAL A 1073 -26.85 -7.63 9.72
C VAL A 1073 -27.32 -7.27 8.31
N LEU A 1074 -26.94 -8.06 7.29
CA LEU A 1074 -27.39 -7.87 5.92
C LEU A 1074 -28.89 -8.14 5.75
N ASN A 1075 -29.47 -9.06 6.54
CA ASN A 1075 -30.91 -9.30 6.61
C ASN A 1075 -31.65 -8.44 7.64
N ASN A 1076 -31.02 -7.38 8.17
CA ASN A 1076 -31.59 -6.41 9.13
C ASN A 1076 -31.90 -6.96 10.55
N LYS A 1077 -31.39 -8.15 10.87
CA LYS A 1077 -31.57 -8.93 12.11
C LYS A 1077 -30.49 -8.61 13.17
N LYS A 1078 -30.35 -7.33 13.54
CA LYS A 1078 -29.21 -6.85 14.35
C LYS A 1078 -29.25 -7.33 15.81
N GLU A 1079 -30.45 -7.52 16.37
CA GLU A 1079 -30.65 -8.08 17.71
C GLU A 1079 -30.19 -9.54 17.78
N GLU A 1080 -30.59 -10.37 16.81
CA GLU A 1080 -30.20 -11.79 16.73
C GLU A 1080 -28.68 -11.94 16.57
N ALA A 1081 -28.02 -11.04 15.83
CA ALA A 1081 -26.57 -11.02 15.70
C ALA A 1081 -25.84 -10.86 17.05
N ILE A 1082 -26.41 -10.11 17.99
CA ILE A 1082 -25.84 -9.90 19.33
C ILE A 1082 -26.12 -11.09 20.24
N GLN A 1083 -27.34 -11.61 20.19
CA GLN A 1083 -27.73 -12.79 20.98
C GLN A 1083 -26.87 -14.01 20.59
N PHE A 1084 -26.66 -14.23 19.29
CA PHE A 1084 -25.78 -15.26 18.78
C PHE A 1084 -24.34 -15.12 19.31
N VAL A 1085 -23.76 -13.91 19.30
CA VAL A 1085 -22.41 -13.67 19.84
C VAL A 1085 -22.34 -13.94 21.35
N LYS A 1086 -23.38 -13.54 22.11
CA LYS A 1086 -23.48 -13.84 23.55
C LYS A 1086 -23.53 -15.34 23.82
N GLU A 1087 -24.25 -16.10 23.00
CA GLU A 1087 -24.35 -17.56 23.10
C GLU A 1087 -23.04 -18.26 22.75
N ILE A 1088 -22.33 -17.83 21.70
CA ILE A 1088 -20.99 -18.34 21.39
C ILE A 1088 -20.02 -18.05 22.54
N ILE A 1089 -20.04 -16.85 23.14
CA ILE A 1089 -19.23 -16.51 24.32
C ILE A 1089 -19.61 -17.41 25.52
N LYS A 1090 -20.90 -17.68 25.74
CA LYS A 1090 -21.40 -18.58 26.80
C LYS A 1090 -20.94 -20.04 26.58
N LYS A 1091 -20.93 -20.52 25.34
CA LYS A 1091 -20.40 -21.85 24.97
C LYS A 1091 -18.89 -21.95 25.22
N ILE A 1092 -18.10 -20.98 24.75
CA ILE A 1092 -16.64 -20.92 24.96
C ILE A 1092 -16.28 -20.83 26.44
N LYS A 1093 -17.06 -20.11 27.27
CA LYS A 1093 -16.83 -20.07 28.72
C LYS A 1093 -17.11 -21.40 29.43
N LYS A 1094 -18.05 -22.22 28.92
CA LYS A 1094 -18.45 -23.48 29.56
C LYS A 1094 -17.57 -24.70 29.20
N GLY A 1095 -16.78 -24.62 28.13
CA GLY A 1095 -16.08 -25.77 27.57
C GLY A 1095 -16.78 -26.36 26.34
N ASN A 1096 -18.04 -25.99 26.07
CA ASN A 1096 -18.91 -26.58 25.03
C ASN A 1096 -18.62 -26.06 23.61
N ILE A 1097 -17.39 -26.25 23.12
CA ILE A 1097 -16.96 -25.95 21.75
C ILE A 1097 -16.01 -27.07 21.28
N GLU A 1098 -16.29 -27.61 20.09
CA GLU A 1098 -15.40 -28.57 19.39
C GLU A 1098 -13.97 -28.01 19.25
N LYS A 1099 -12.99 -28.88 19.54
CA LYS A 1099 -11.55 -28.56 19.56
C LYS A 1099 -11.05 -28.06 18.20
N GLU A 1100 -11.64 -28.59 17.14
CA GLU A 1100 -11.41 -28.29 15.73
C GLU A 1100 -11.65 -26.82 15.42
N LYS A 1101 -12.77 -26.27 15.92
CA LYS A 1101 -13.17 -24.86 15.71
C LYS A 1101 -12.23 -23.86 16.37
N LEU A 1102 -11.31 -24.33 17.24
CA LEU A 1102 -10.31 -23.53 17.94
C LEU A 1102 -8.94 -23.53 17.24
N ILE A 1103 -8.72 -24.38 16.23
CA ILE A 1103 -7.44 -24.50 15.54
C ILE A 1103 -7.08 -23.19 14.81
N ILE A 1104 -5.83 -22.72 14.98
CA ILE A 1104 -5.26 -21.59 14.26
C ILE A 1104 -4.15 -22.10 13.33
N SER A 1105 -4.19 -21.71 12.06
CA SER A 1105 -3.28 -22.21 11.02
C SER A 1105 -2.31 -21.14 10.54
N ARG A 1106 -0.99 -21.40 10.54
CA ARG A 1106 -0.02 -20.40 10.05
C ARG A 1106 1.22 -20.98 9.39
N GLN A 1107 1.50 -20.51 8.18
CA GLN A 1107 2.64 -20.93 7.38
C GLN A 1107 3.97 -20.36 7.88
N LEU A 1108 5.03 -21.16 7.84
CA LEU A 1108 6.40 -20.71 8.05
C LEU A 1108 6.96 -20.06 6.79
N THR A 1109 7.23 -18.76 6.85
CA THR A 1109 7.71 -17.94 5.73
C THR A 1109 9.23 -17.93 5.57
N LYS A 1110 9.94 -18.54 6.54
CA LYS A 1110 11.40 -18.64 6.67
C LYS A 1110 11.80 -20.03 7.23
N LYS A 1111 13.09 -20.37 7.27
CA LYS A 1111 13.57 -21.53 8.07
C LYS A 1111 13.50 -21.21 9.57
N LEU A 1112 13.35 -22.20 10.44
CA LEU A 1112 13.18 -22.00 11.89
C LEU A 1112 14.33 -21.26 12.57
N LYS A 1113 15.56 -21.37 12.04
CA LYS A 1113 16.76 -20.64 12.49
C LYS A 1113 16.79 -19.16 12.09
N GLU A 1114 16.01 -18.74 11.08
CA GLU A 1114 15.97 -17.36 10.54
C GLU A 1114 14.91 -16.45 11.20
N TYR A 1115 14.22 -16.96 12.23
CA TYR A 1115 13.20 -16.26 13.02
C TYR A 1115 13.79 -15.60 14.27
N GLY A 1116 14.02 -14.29 14.20
CA GLY A 1116 14.45 -13.46 15.34
C GLY A 1116 13.34 -13.11 16.36
N THR A 1117 12.14 -13.68 16.23
CA THR A 1117 11.07 -13.54 17.24
C THR A 1117 10.21 -14.81 17.25
N ILE A 1118 10.04 -15.38 18.44
CA ILE A 1118 9.33 -16.65 18.63
C ILE A 1118 7.83 -16.37 18.79
N ALA A 1119 7.12 -16.33 17.66
CA ALA A 1119 5.65 -16.32 17.62
C ALA A 1119 5.06 -17.73 17.79
N PRO A 1120 3.76 -17.89 18.14
CA PRO A 1120 3.10 -19.18 18.40
C PRO A 1120 3.46 -20.33 17.46
N HIS A 1121 3.17 -20.19 16.15
CA HIS A 1121 3.57 -21.15 15.11
C HIS A 1121 5.06 -21.51 15.07
N VAL A 1122 5.97 -20.61 15.45
CA VAL A 1122 7.42 -20.86 15.50
C VAL A 1122 7.81 -21.59 16.79
N LYS A 1123 7.10 -21.37 17.90
CA LYS A 1123 7.29 -22.12 19.15
C LYS A 1123 6.84 -23.57 18.96
N VAL A 1124 5.61 -23.78 18.49
CA VAL A 1124 5.07 -25.11 18.18
C VAL A 1124 5.96 -25.85 17.18
N ALA A 1125 6.37 -25.19 16.09
CA ALA A 1125 7.30 -25.80 15.14
C ALA A 1125 8.66 -26.19 15.75
N ARG A 1126 9.21 -25.40 16.67
CA ARG A 1126 10.48 -25.74 17.36
C ARG A 1126 10.32 -26.79 18.45
N ASP A 1127 9.11 -27.07 18.91
CA ASP A 1127 8.86 -28.18 19.83
C ASP A 1127 8.61 -29.48 19.06
N LEU A 1128 7.87 -29.42 17.94
CA LEU A 1128 7.78 -30.53 16.97
C LEU A 1128 9.15 -30.89 16.36
N GLU A 1129 10.01 -29.91 16.04
CA GLU A 1129 11.37 -30.18 15.56
C GLU A 1129 12.24 -30.98 16.57
N LYS A 1130 11.84 -31.05 17.86
CA LYS A 1130 12.49 -31.89 18.88
C LYS A 1130 11.91 -33.31 18.98
N THR A 1131 10.70 -33.55 18.49
CA THR A 1131 10.07 -34.89 18.46
C THR A 1131 10.39 -35.66 17.18
N GLY A 1132 11.45 -35.24 16.45
CA GLY A 1132 11.87 -35.81 15.16
C GLY A 1132 11.18 -35.18 13.94
N ILE A 1133 10.12 -34.38 14.13
CA ILE A 1133 9.28 -33.87 13.05
C ILE A 1133 10.03 -32.79 12.23
N LYS A 1134 10.45 -33.16 11.01
CA LYS A 1134 11.30 -32.35 10.14
C LYS A 1134 10.55 -31.19 9.47
N ILE A 1135 10.57 -30.02 10.09
CA ILE A 1135 9.80 -28.86 9.63
C ILE A 1135 10.58 -27.95 8.68
N ASN A 1136 9.93 -27.57 7.58
CA ASN A 1136 10.54 -26.79 6.49
C ASN A 1136 9.91 -25.39 6.34
N ARG A 1137 10.61 -24.53 5.60
CA ARG A 1137 10.02 -23.28 5.09
C ARG A 1137 8.90 -23.63 4.13
N GLY A 1138 7.69 -23.15 4.40
CA GLY A 1138 6.47 -23.48 3.65
C GLY A 1138 5.48 -24.37 4.42
N THR A 1139 5.94 -25.10 5.45
CA THR A 1139 5.05 -25.92 6.30
C THR A 1139 4.01 -25.04 7.02
N ILE A 1140 2.76 -25.49 7.06
CA ILE A 1140 1.70 -24.90 7.88
C ILE A 1140 1.73 -25.53 9.27
N ILE A 1141 1.73 -24.69 10.29
CA ILE A 1141 1.64 -25.12 11.69
C ILE A 1141 0.22 -24.85 12.18
N GLN A 1142 -0.46 -25.91 12.59
CA GLN A 1142 -1.80 -25.85 13.19
C GLN A 1142 -1.66 -25.96 14.72
N TYR A 1143 -2.25 -25.04 15.46
CA TYR A 1143 -2.06 -24.95 16.91
C TYR A 1143 -3.29 -24.42 17.64
N ILE A 1144 -3.40 -24.75 18.92
CA ILE A 1144 -4.42 -24.25 19.84
C ILE A 1144 -3.71 -23.48 20.96
N ILE A 1145 -4.32 -22.38 21.42
CA ILE A 1145 -3.85 -21.65 22.59
C ILE A 1145 -4.50 -22.27 23.83
N THR A 1146 -3.70 -22.99 24.61
CA THR A 1146 -4.08 -23.62 25.87
C THR A 1146 -3.87 -22.67 27.05
N LYS A 1147 -4.26 -23.07 28.26
CA LYS A 1147 -4.01 -22.30 29.50
C LYS A 1147 -2.54 -22.37 29.94
N ASP A 1148 -1.74 -23.25 29.35
CA ASP A 1148 -0.48 -23.75 29.91
C ASP A 1148 0.75 -22.93 29.44
N GLY A 1149 0.94 -21.75 30.03
CA GLY A 1149 2.11 -20.90 29.75
C GLY A 1149 1.94 -19.46 30.25
N LYS A 1150 3.04 -18.70 30.30
CA LYS A 1150 3.01 -17.28 30.73
C LYS A 1150 2.75 -16.34 29.56
N THR A 1151 3.19 -16.71 28.36
CA THR A 1151 3.03 -15.96 27.10
C THR A 1151 2.15 -16.71 26.10
N ILE A 1152 1.57 -15.98 25.13
CA ILE A 1152 0.76 -16.56 24.05
C ILE A 1152 1.57 -17.55 23.19
N SER A 1153 2.90 -17.39 23.10
CA SER A 1153 3.76 -18.34 22.39
C SER A 1153 3.97 -19.64 23.16
N GLU A 1154 4.11 -19.60 24.49
CA GLU A 1154 4.26 -20.81 25.33
C GLU A 1154 2.95 -21.59 25.46
N LYS A 1155 1.83 -20.86 25.58
CA LYS A 1155 0.47 -21.38 25.55
C LYS A 1155 0.08 -22.04 24.22
N ALA A 1156 0.86 -21.85 23.15
CA ALA A 1156 0.60 -22.49 21.88
C ALA A 1156 1.08 -23.94 21.91
N LYS A 1157 0.14 -24.88 21.81
CA LYS A 1157 0.41 -26.32 21.65
C LYS A 1157 0.04 -26.76 20.24
N TRP A 1158 0.70 -27.80 19.74
CA TRP A 1158 0.23 -28.48 18.54
C TRP A 1158 -1.20 -28.97 18.79
N TYR A 1159 -2.08 -28.87 17.79
CA TYR A 1159 -3.52 -29.00 18.04
C TYR A 1159 -3.90 -30.38 18.59
N GLU A 1160 -3.23 -31.45 18.18
CA GLU A 1160 -3.47 -32.81 18.66
C GLU A 1160 -3.13 -32.95 20.15
N GLU A 1161 -1.96 -32.45 20.58
CA GLU A 1161 -1.51 -32.39 21.99
C GLU A 1161 -2.37 -31.51 22.92
N ALA A 1162 -3.21 -30.63 22.37
CA ALA A 1162 -3.90 -29.59 23.13
C ALA A 1162 -5.08 -30.14 23.96
N LYS A 1163 -4.80 -30.58 25.19
CA LYS A 1163 -5.79 -31.11 26.15
C LYS A 1163 -6.77 -30.06 26.73
N ASN A 1164 -6.52 -28.77 26.52
CA ASN A 1164 -7.41 -27.69 26.99
C ASN A 1164 -7.23 -26.42 26.12
N TYR A 1165 -8.10 -25.42 26.31
CA TYR A 1165 -8.01 -24.12 25.63
C TYR A 1165 -8.16 -22.93 26.59
N ASP A 1166 -7.52 -21.81 26.25
CA ASP A 1166 -7.67 -20.53 26.94
C ASP A 1166 -8.94 -19.80 26.43
N ALA A 1167 -10.04 -19.98 27.15
CA ALA A 1167 -11.33 -19.38 26.80
C ALA A 1167 -11.27 -17.85 26.67
N ASP A 1168 -10.51 -17.17 27.53
CA ASP A 1168 -10.33 -15.72 27.44
C ASP A 1168 -9.49 -15.30 26.25
N TYR A 1169 -8.50 -16.10 25.82
CA TYR A 1169 -7.81 -15.88 24.56
C TYR A 1169 -8.80 -15.90 23.39
N TYR A 1170 -9.60 -16.95 23.24
CA TYR A 1170 -10.54 -17.07 22.11
C TYR A 1170 -11.65 -16.01 22.14
N ILE A 1171 -12.22 -15.72 23.31
CA ILE A 1171 -13.22 -14.65 23.46
C ILE A 1171 -12.62 -13.29 23.08
N ASN A 1172 -11.47 -12.91 23.65
CA ASN A 1172 -10.94 -11.56 23.53
C ASN A 1172 -10.10 -11.30 22.26
N ASN A 1173 -9.51 -12.33 21.65
CA ASN A 1173 -8.60 -12.20 20.50
C ASN A 1173 -9.16 -12.74 19.18
N GLN A 1174 -10.14 -13.67 19.24
CA GLN A 1174 -10.72 -14.31 18.06
C GLN A 1174 -12.20 -13.89 17.87
N VAL A 1175 -13.12 -14.28 18.76
CA VAL A 1175 -14.57 -14.10 18.55
C VAL A 1175 -15.02 -12.65 18.65
N ILE A 1176 -14.75 -11.94 19.76
CA ILE A 1176 -15.15 -10.53 19.90
C ILE A 1176 -14.51 -9.66 18.80
N PRO A 1177 -13.19 -9.75 18.50
CA PRO A 1177 -12.60 -8.94 17.44
C PRO A 1177 -13.10 -9.25 16.03
N ALA A 1178 -13.72 -10.40 15.78
CA ALA A 1178 -14.33 -10.72 14.49
C ALA A 1178 -15.74 -10.09 14.36
N ALA A 1179 -16.61 -10.28 15.35
CA ALA A 1179 -17.98 -9.75 15.37
C ALA A 1179 -18.02 -8.22 15.57
N LEU A 1180 -17.26 -7.69 16.53
CA LEU A 1180 -17.35 -6.30 16.98
C LEU A 1180 -17.02 -5.29 15.88
N ARG A 1181 -16.23 -5.66 14.87
CA ARG A 1181 -15.92 -4.76 13.73
C ARG A 1181 -17.16 -4.44 12.89
N ILE A 1182 -18.08 -5.40 12.79
CA ILE A 1182 -19.34 -5.28 12.06
C ILE A 1182 -20.34 -4.54 12.94
N LEU A 1183 -20.54 -5.03 14.18
CA LEU A 1183 -21.53 -4.49 15.10
C LEU A 1183 -21.23 -3.04 15.52
N ARG A 1184 -19.97 -2.59 15.48
CA ARG A 1184 -19.59 -1.16 15.62
C ARG A 1184 -20.16 -0.24 14.53
N VAL A 1185 -20.47 -0.74 13.34
CA VAL A 1185 -21.15 0.06 12.29
C VAL A 1185 -22.62 0.30 12.64
N LEU A 1186 -23.22 -0.61 13.41
CA LEU A 1186 -24.56 -0.49 13.98
C LEU A 1186 -24.59 0.19 15.36
N GLY A 1187 -23.44 0.68 15.85
CA GLY A 1187 -23.31 1.43 17.10
C GLY A 1187 -22.90 0.62 18.33
N TYR A 1188 -22.88 -0.70 18.26
CA TYR A 1188 -22.60 -1.56 19.42
C TYR A 1188 -21.11 -1.58 19.83
N SER A 1189 -20.86 -1.70 21.13
CA SER A 1189 -19.55 -1.69 21.77
C SER A 1189 -19.10 -3.10 22.17
N LYS A 1190 -17.92 -3.22 22.81
CA LYS A 1190 -17.46 -4.50 23.37
C LYS A 1190 -18.36 -4.96 24.54
N ASN A 1191 -18.90 -4.03 25.30
CA ASN A 1191 -19.61 -4.32 26.55
C ASN A 1191 -20.96 -4.99 26.26
N ASP A 1192 -21.63 -4.57 25.17
CA ASP A 1192 -22.94 -5.09 24.74
C ASP A 1192 -22.93 -6.56 24.33
N LEU A 1193 -21.72 -7.15 24.16
CA LEU A 1193 -21.50 -8.56 23.79
C LEU A 1193 -21.27 -9.47 25.02
N TYR A 1194 -21.09 -8.89 26.22
CA TYR A 1194 -21.03 -9.67 27.45
C TYR A 1194 -22.42 -9.84 28.07
N VAL A 1195 -22.55 -10.87 28.91
CA VAL A 1195 -23.75 -11.14 29.71
C VAL A 1195 -23.37 -10.98 31.17
N GLY A 1196 -24.14 -10.19 31.93
CA GLY A 1196 -24.10 -10.19 33.39
C GLY A 1196 -22.87 -9.55 34.05
N GLN A 1197 -22.58 -8.28 33.75
CA GLN A 1197 -21.97 -7.39 34.75
C GLN A 1197 -22.70 -6.05 34.76
N SER A 1198 -23.30 -5.74 35.91
CA SER A 1198 -24.05 -4.51 36.15
C SER A 1198 -23.15 -3.27 36.07
N SER A 1199 -23.76 -2.13 35.77
CA SER A 1199 -23.09 -0.82 35.76
C SER A 1199 -22.51 -0.45 37.13
N LEU A 1200 -21.18 -0.51 37.27
CA LEU A 1200 -20.45 0.04 38.42
C LEU A 1200 -19.00 0.39 38.04
N ILE A 1201 -18.48 1.44 38.69
CA ILE A 1201 -17.14 2.05 38.49
C ILE A 1201 -16.98 2.76 37.13
N GLY A 1202 -17.08 4.09 37.14
CA GLY A 1202 -16.64 4.94 36.04
C GLY A 1202 -15.40 5.76 36.41
N PHE A 1203 -14.60 6.14 35.41
CA PHE A 1203 -13.84 7.40 35.31
C PHE A 1203 -13.27 7.61 33.90
#